data_AF-A0A8W8P2W3-F1
#
_entry.id   AF-A0A8W8P2W3-F1
#
_cell.length_a   1.000
_cell.length_b   1.000
_cell.length_c   1.000
_cell.angle_alpha   90.00
_cell.angle_beta   90.00
_cell.angle_gamma   90.00
#
_symmetry.space_group_name_H-M   'P 1'
#
loop_
_entity.id
_entity.type
_entity.pdbx_description
1 polymer ?
#
loop_
_entity_poly.entity_id
_entity_poly.type
_entity_poly.pdbx_seq_one_letter_code
_entity_poly.pdbx_strand_id
1 'polypeptide(L)'
;MNNMENFELLRRSVLDRDKSQCQVIHAQLINGIRDIIRDCPKIEMLQRLKEDTLANALIPDDNLCYEAKKVPGDGNCLYNCVSIFITGDTSLSWKIRIIVAAELFIRASDYADHPILDDVLALEDKMSQQSMLSSFFTEGTRRKKLSSVSTADKSEIASTGTLEPDSNEPQPSVGHHKKFKSIPSLSRKNDLNCAFDISNYIAEGPDLDDATKINIIQNRIPPAGHNFPATTYRDKRRKSGVSSRRCKREWLEKYEHLSYSRIQDGLYCIACILFLSDIKYYKGESIFVKAPCKDWKYLLEYWQLHEKCQYHQVSKDKFGSFVLRHNDPSLRIDAKITEQAGSFIQSHIVSEIKNQEGHNYFAIEADEIRDISNLEQLGIAVRYIKNNCAVERILQYVDCESTTGEHICNAIVKCLQDCGLEVKMCRAQTYDGAGNMSGRLKGCRTLFLNFAPRAHYFHCASHILNLALSQSCAQVEVQCMMSTVKEVALFFKYSPKRQRLLESCVQSVNHDRTASEKPKIACQKVKLLCETRWVERHTSLEEFEDTYEAVVECMTRICDPQSKGSWDPKTISKARGLLTSIATPGCLCAFASNRYLFGFTKSLSLLLQGSYQDVVTAYEEIGLIVTELKDIRERADDEFRSNILPVIEKLAVHTDTIISIPRRCKRQTLRGNVEASSPEEYWRRTIFIPLIDHLVAELTDRFQNLSKCAVRGLCLLPRSLPSLNDQIVADIKDFFSDDMPAQTNFDQESKLWKRKWLNIEEAPTTLSTLIQATNAKMFPNIHRIITLLLLIPVSSATVERGNSAIKRIKSSQRSTMGQDRLNALTLLQIHRDIPLDYKKIVDIFINKNPRRMVSNNPFK
;
A
#
# COMPACT_ATOMS: atom_id res chain seq x y z
N MET A 1 -2.89 -47.05 26.97
CA MET A 1 -4.09 -47.39 26.18
C MET A 1 -5.34 -46.69 26.72
N ASN A 2 -5.55 -46.68 28.03
CA ASN A 2 -6.70 -46.19 28.81
C ASN A 2 -7.50 -45.02 28.20
N ASN A 3 -6.84 -43.98 27.69
CA ASN A 3 -7.54 -42.82 27.12
C ASN A 3 -8.50 -43.20 25.97
N MET A 4 -8.18 -44.19 25.10
CA MET A 4 -9.06 -44.52 23.97
C MET A 4 -10.38 -45.18 24.40
N GLU A 5 -10.35 -46.03 25.43
CA GLU A 5 -11.57 -46.63 25.97
C GLU A 5 -12.46 -45.55 26.60
N ASN A 6 -11.86 -44.61 27.35
CA ASN A 6 -12.57 -43.45 27.91
C ASN A 6 -13.18 -42.55 26.82
N PHE A 7 -12.51 -42.36 25.67
CA PHE A 7 -13.08 -41.61 24.54
C PHE A 7 -14.29 -42.31 23.91
N GLU A 8 -14.23 -43.63 23.69
CA GLU A 8 -15.35 -44.36 23.07
C GLU A 8 -16.51 -44.62 24.05
N LEU A 9 -16.23 -44.72 25.36
CA LEU A 9 -17.23 -44.64 26.42
C LEU A 9 -17.92 -43.27 26.44
N LEU A 10 -17.16 -42.16 26.50
CA LEU A 10 -17.72 -40.81 26.46
C LEU A 10 -18.61 -40.60 25.22
N ARG A 11 -18.15 -41.10 24.05
CA ARG A 11 -18.91 -41.05 22.80
C ARG A 11 -20.25 -41.81 22.91
N ARG A 12 -20.28 -42.98 23.54
CA ARG A 12 -21.51 -43.72 23.81
C ARG A 12 -22.41 -42.98 24.80
N SER A 13 -21.88 -42.54 25.95
CA SER A 13 -22.65 -41.78 26.95
C SER A 13 -23.31 -40.51 26.36
N VAL A 14 -22.67 -39.83 25.39
CA VAL A 14 -23.26 -38.68 24.67
C VAL A 14 -24.40 -39.13 23.74
N LEU A 15 -24.25 -40.24 23.00
CA LEU A 15 -25.28 -40.79 22.12
C LEU A 15 -26.49 -41.33 22.92
N ASP A 16 -26.22 -42.03 24.02
CA ASP A 16 -27.20 -42.59 24.97
C ASP A 16 -27.79 -41.50 25.90
N ARG A 17 -27.29 -40.25 25.79
CA ARG A 17 -27.71 -39.05 26.53
C ARG A 17 -27.52 -39.10 28.05
N ASP A 18 -26.68 -40.00 28.58
CA ASP A 18 -26.31 -39.99 30.01
C ASP A 18 -25.37 -38.82 30.32
N LYS A 19 -26.00 -37.69 30.63
CA LYS A 19 -25.34 -36.44 31.01
C LYS A 19 -24.47 -36.57 32.26
N SER A 20 -24.77 -37.51 33.17
CA SER A 20 -24.03 -37.72 34.42
C SER A 20 -22.72 -38.49 34.18
N GLN A 21 -22.78 -39.57 33.40
CA GLN A 21 -21.59 -40.33 33.00
C GLN A 21 -20.68 -39.49 32.08
N CYS A 22 -21.27 -38.67 31.20
CA CYS A 22 -20.52 -37.67 30.42
C CYS A 22 -19.71 -36.73 31.32
N GLN A 23 -20.32 -36.13 32.34
CA GLN A 23 -19.64 -35.20 33.26
C GLN A 23 -18.43 -35.82 33.96
N VAL A 24 -18.56 -37.06 34.45
CA VAL A 24 -17.46 -37.75 35.16
C VAL A 24 -16.28 -38.03 34.22
N ILE A 25 -16.53 -38.60 33.04
CA ILE A 25 -15.47 -38.97 32.10
C ILE A 25 -14.84 -37.70 31.48
N HIS A 26 -15.64 -36.68 31.19
CA HIS A 26 -15.17 -35.39 30.68
C HIS A 26 -14.21 -34.69 31.66
N ALA A 27 -14.55 -34.65 32.95
CA ALA A 27 -13.71 -34.06 34.00
C ALA A 27 -12.36 -34.79 34.17
N GLN A 28 -12.35 -36.12 34.03
CA GLN A 28 -11.12 -36.92 34.06
C GLN A 28 -10.21 -36.62 32.85
N LEU A 29 -10.78 -36.55 31.64
CA LEU A 29 -10.01 -36.27 30.43
C LEU A 29 -9.46 -34.83 30.37
N ILE A 30 -10.21 -33.82 30.81
CA ILE A 30 -9.75 -32.43 30.84
C ILE A 30 -8.52 -32.23 31.74
N ASN A 31 -8.49 -32.88 32.91
CA ASN A 31 -7.36 -32.70 33.83
C ASN A 31 -6.07 -33.33 33.27
N GLY A 32 -6.15 -34.53 32.69
CA GLY A 32 -4.99 -35.13 32.01
C GLY A 32 -4.48 -34.32 30.81
N ILE A 33 -5.35 -33.55 30.15
CA ILE A 33 -4.96 -32.62 29.08
C ILE A 33 -4.21 -31.39 29.62
N ARG A 34 -4.60 -30.85 30.78
CA ARG A 34 -3.89 -29.71 31.42
C ARG A 34 -2.44 -30.02 31.74
N ASP A 35 -2.15 -31.22 32.24
CA ASP A 35 -0.80 -31.59 32.66
C ASP A 35 0.13 -31.76 31.44
N ILE A 36 -0.36 -32.35 30.33
CA ILE A 36 0.40 -32.48 29.07
C ILE A 36 0.82 -31.11 28.50
N ILE A 37 -0.03 -30.09 28.64
CA ILE A 37 0.22 -28.75 28.09
C ILE A 37 1.30 -27.99 28.88
N ARG A 38 1.51 -28.31 30.15
CA ARG A 38 2.46 -27.60 31.03
C ARG A 38 3.93 -27.81 30.63
N ASP A 39 4.26 -28.96 30.04
CA ASP A 39 5.65 -29.39 29.78
C ASP A 39 6.08 -29.28 28.30
N CYS A 40 5.25 -28.69 27.43
CA CYS A 40 5.47 -28.73 25.97
C CYS A 40 6.46 -27.63 25.46
N PRO A 41 7.57 -27.99 24.79
CA PRO A 41 8.49 -27.00 24.19
C PRO A 41 7.89 -26.27 22.99
N LYS A 42 8.29 -25.02 22.75
CA LYS A 42 7.79 -24.19 21.63
C LYS A 42 8.36 -24.63 20.28
N ILE A 43 7.67 -25.56 19.60
CA ILE A 43 8.05 -26.09 18.28
C ILE A 43 7.86 -25.05 17.17
N GLU A 44 8.91 -24.81 16.38
CA GLU A 44 8.98 -23.72 15.38
C GLU A 44 8.06 -23.89 14.16
N MET A 45 7.63 -25.11 13.83
CA MET A 45 6.75 -25.38 12.67
C MET A 45 5.43 -24.58 12.70
N LEU A 46 4.90 -24.26 13.90
CA LEU A 46 3.67 -23.51 14.08
C LEU A 46 3.71 -22.08 13.48
N GLN A 47 4.89 -21.53 13.21
CA GLN A 47 5.02 -20.16 12.71
C GLN A 47 4.56 -19.98 11.24
N ARG A 48 4.45 -21.07 10.45
CA ARG A 48 4.25 -21.01 8.99
C ARG A 48 2.79 -21.13 8.50
N LEU A 49 1.81 -21.31 9.39
CA LEU A 49 0.38 -21.46 9.05
C LEU A 49 -0.43 -20.18 9.37
N LYS A 50 -1.69 -20.09 8.94
CA LYS A 50 -2.55 -18.88 9.11
C LYS A 50 -3.52 -19.03 10.28
N GLU A 51 -3.82 -17.91 10.94
CA GLU A 51 -4.68 -17.83 12.13
C GLU A 51 -6.17 -18.06 11.81
N ASP A 52 -6.89 -18.66 12.77
CA ASP A 52 -8.34 -18.82 12.79
C ASP A 52 -8.91 -17.87 13.86
N THR A 53 -9.77 -16.94 13.44
CA THR A 53 -10.34 -15.90 14.31
C THR A 53 -11.62 -16.32 15.02
N LEU A 54 -12.36 -17.30 14.49
CA LEU A 54 -13.58 -17.80 15.14
C LEU A 54 -13.22 -18.64 16.38
N ALA A 55 -12.11 -19.38 16.28
CA ALA A 55 -11.53 -20.15 17.38
C ALA A 55 -11.27 -19.32 18.66
N ASN A 56 -10.65 -18.15 18.53
CA ASN A 56 -10.28 -17.32 19.68
C ASN A 56 -11.49 -16.57 20.29
N ALA A 57 -12.56 -16.35 19.53
CA ALA A 57 -13.77 -15.66 20.00
C ALA A 57 -14.72 -16.54 20.85
N LEU A 58 -14.40 -17.83 21.02
CA LEU A 58 -15.19 -18.80 21.78
C LEU A 58 -14.45 -19.34 23.03
N ILE A 59 -13.30 -18.75 23.38
CA ILE A 59 -12.57 -19.05 24.61
C ILE A 59 -13.00 -18.02 25.67
N PRO A 60 -13.59 -18.42 26.82
CA PRO A 60 -13.96 -17.47 27.88
C PRO A 60 -12.73 -16.80 28.51
N ASP A 61 -12.81 -15.48 28.71
CA ASP A 61 -11.68 -14.62 29.13
C ASP A 61 -10.96 -15.05 30.42
N ASP A 62 -11.66 -15.77 31.31
CA ASP A 62 -11.12 -16.24 32.60
C ASP A 62 -10.02 -17.34 32.48
N ASN A 63 -9.73 -17.87 31.29
CA ASN A 63 -8.71 -18.93 31.08
C ASN A 63 -7.56 -18.53 30.14
N LEU A 64 -6.78 -17.52 30.54
CA LEU A 64 -5.59 -16.96 29.86
C LEU A 64 -4.41 -17.93 29.58
N CYS A 65 -4.57 -19.26 29.69
CA CYS A 65 -3.55 -20.26 29.39
C CYS A 65 -3.71 -20.92 28.00
N TYR A 66 -4.73 -20.57 27.21
CA TYR A 66 -4.98 -21.15 25.88
C TYR A 66 -5.08 -20.08 24.80
N GLU A 67 -4.46 -20.34 23.65
CA GLU A 67 -4.30 -19.41 22.53
C GLU A 67 -4.38 -20.21 21.22
N ALA A 68 -5.42 -20.03 20.39
CA ALA A 68 -5.66 -20.91 19.26
C ALA A 68 -4.70 -20.62 18.08
N LYS A 69 -3.84 -21.60 17.75
CA LYS A 69 -2.72 -21.39 16.80
C LYS A 69 -2.79 -22.19 15.51
N LYS A 70 -3.01 -21.43 14.44
CA LYS A 70 -2.45 -21.55 13.08
C LYS A 70 -2.60 -22.89 12.34
N VAL A 71 -3.33 -22.87 11.22
CA VAL A 71 -3.78 -24.07 10.50
C VAL A 71 -3.85 -23.92 8.97
N PRO A 72 -3.92 -25.05 8.22
CA PRO A 72 -4.40 -25.05 6.85
C PRO A 72 -5.91 -24.76 6.79
N GLY A 73 -6.34 -23.99 5.78
CA GLY A 73 -7.74 -23.55 5.64
C GLY A 73 -8.65 -24.62 5.02
N ASP A 74 -8.82 -25.76 5.69
CA ASP A 74 -9.64 -26.91 5.24
C ASP A 74 -11.07 -26.93 5.85
N GLY A 75 -11.40 -25.94 6.69
CA GLY A 75 -12.67 -25.89 7.44
C GLY A 75 -12.68 -26.69 8.75
N ASN A 76 -11.62 -27.41 9.10
CA ASN A 76 -11.45 -28.11 10.38
C ASN A 76 -10.53 -27.35 11.35
N CYS A 77 -10.33 -26.06 11.07
CA CYS A 77 -9.27 -25.20 11.58
C CYS A 77 -9.10 -25.23 13.11
N LEU A 78 -10.05 -24.75 13.91
CA LEU A 78 -10.01 -24.78 15.39
C LEU A 78 -9.51 -26.13 15.98
N TYR A 79 -10.09 -27.26 15.57
CA TYR A 79 -9.73 -28.56 16.14
C TYR A 79 -8.34 -29.03 15.73
N ASN A 80 -7.91 -28.70 14.51
CA ASN A 80 -6.56 -29.00 14.04
C ASN A 80 -5.51 -28.11 14.75
N CYS A 81 -5.80 -26.82 15.02
CA CYS A 81 -4.95 -25.94 15.84
C CYS A 81 -4.65 -26.59 17.20
N VAL A 82 -5.73 -26.95 17.91
CA VAL A 82 -5.66 -27.43 19.29
C VAL A 82 -5.02 -28.82 19.36
N SER A 83 -5.22 -29.68 18.36
CA SER A 83 -4.52 -30.98 18.26
C SER A 83 -3.00 -30.81 18.13
N ILE A 84 -2.55 -29.95 17.19
CA ILE A 84 -1.11 -29.70 17.01
C ILE A 84 -0.52 -29.00 18.26
N PHE A 85 -1.24 -28.06 18.85
CA PHE A 85 -0.74 -27.29 20.01
C PHE A 85 -0.62 -28.13 21.30
N ILE A 86 -1.54 -29.08 21.52
CA ILE A 86 -1.54 -29.93 22.73
C ILE A 86 -0.64 -31.17 22.58
N THR A 87 -0.59 -31.79 21.39
CA THR A 87 0.08 -33.11 21.20
C THR A 87 1.08 -33.18 20.05
N GLY A 88 1.27 -32.10 19.28
CA GLY A 88 2.16 -32.07 18.11
C GLY A 88 1.64 -32.81 16.86
N ASP A 89 0.46 -33.43 16.92
CA ASP A 89 -0.09 -34.28 15.86
C ASP A 89 -1.54 -33.90 15.52
N THR A 90 -1.84 -33.78 14.22
CA THR A 90 -3.18 -33.57 13.66
C THR A 90 -4.09 -34.80 13.79
N SER A 91 -3.57 -36.02 13.87
CA SER A 91 -4.35 -37.27 13.81
C SER A 91 -5.35 -37.43 14.95
N LEU A 92 -5.18 -36.65 16.03
CA LEU A 92 -5.98 -36.70 17.25
C LEU A 92 -7.14 -35.67 17.27
N SER A 93 -7.29 -34.82 16.25
CA SER A 93 -8.29 -33.74 16.27
C SER A 93 -9.74 -34.22 16.36
N TRP A 94 -10.04 -35.44 15.93
CA TRP A 94 -11.36 -36.07 16.11
C TRP A 94 -11.69 -36.39 17.57
N LYS A 95 -10.69 -36.68 18.43
CA LYS A 95 -10.90 -36.93 19.87
C LYS A 95 -11.25 -35.63 20.59
N ILE A 96 -10.63 -34.53 20.20
CA ILE A 96 -10.92 -33.19 20.74
C ILE A 96 -12.34 -32.76 20.36
N ARG A 97 -12.81 -33.08 19.15
CA ARG A 97 -14.23 -32.87 18.75
C ARG A 97 -15.21 -33.64 19.63
N ILE A 98 -14.90 -34.88 20.03
CA ILE A 98 -15.76 -35.67 20.94
C ILE A 98 -15.83 -35.03 22.33
N ILE A 99 -14.71 -34.52 22.86
CA ILE A 99 -14.69 -33.74 24.12
C ILE A 99 -15.52 -32.45 24.00
N VAL A 100 -15.34 -31.66 22.94
CA VAL A 100 -16.09 -30.40 22.77
C VAL A 100 -17.58 -30.66 22.53
N ALA A 101 -17.95 -31.72 21.80
CA ALA A 101 -19.34 -32.16 21.68
C ALA A 101 -19.93 -32.60 23.04
N ALA A 102 -19.13 -33.23 23.91
CA ALA A 102 -19.54 -33.55 25.27
C ALA A 102 -19.72 -32.30 26.15
N GLU A 103 -18.79 -31.34 26.14
CA GLU A 103 -18.96 -30.08 26.90
C GLU A 103 -20.18 -29.28 26.41
N LEU A 104 -20.36 -29.17 25.09
CA LEU A 104 -21.56 -28.55 24.49
C LEU A 104 -22.84 -29.29 24.89
N PHE A 105 -22.84 -30.62 24.96
CA PHE A 105 -23.99 -31.41 25.41
C PHE A 105 -24.26 -31.24 26.92
N ILE A 106 -23.20 -31.20 27.74
CA ILE A 106 -23.27 -30.98 29.19
C ILE A 106 -23.80 -29.57 29.48
N ARG A 107 -23.40 -28.57 28.70
CA ARG A 107 -23.59 -27.14 28.99
C ARG A 107 -24.33 -26.38 27.91
N ALA A 108 -25.22 -27.05 27.18
CA ALA A 108 -25.92 -26.48 26.03
C ALA A 108 -26.62 -25.14 26.32
N SER A 109 -27.17 -24.98 27.53
CA SER A 109 -27.73 -23.72 28.05
C SER A 109 -26.71 -22.57 28.02
N ASP A 110 -25.54 -22.81 28.61
CA ASP A 110 -24.48 -21.84 28.84
C ASP A 110 -23.94 -21.24 27.52
N TYR A 111 -24.07 -22.00 26.42
CA TYR A 111 -23.70 -21.58 25.06
C TYR A 111 -24.89 -21.10 24.21
N ALA A 112 -26.11 -21.56 24.48
CA ALA A 112 -27.31 -21.13 23.76
C ALA A 112 -27.68 -19.68 24.12
N ASP A 113 -27.55 -19.30 25.39
CA ASP A 113 -27.81 -17.95 25.90
C ASP A 113 -26.59 -16.99 25.71
N HIS A 114 -25.68 -17.30 24.79
CA HIS A 114 -24.45 -16.52 24.58
C HIS A 114 -24.66 -15.37 23.58
N PRO A 115 -24.38 -14.09 23.92
CA PRO A 115 -24.82 -12.93 23.12
C PRO A 115 -24.38 -12.92 21.64
N ILE A 116 -23.23 -13.52 21.31
CA ILE A 116 -22.74 -13.61 19.93
C ILE A 116 -23.65 -14.49 19.05
N LEU A 117 -24.36 -15.46 19.63
CA LEU A 117 -25.35 -16.28 18.91
C LEU A 117 -26.64 -15.50 18.65
N ASP A 118 -27.12 -14.69 19.61
CA ASP A 118 -28.26 -13.78 19.40
C ASP A 118 -27.98 -12.76 18.28
N ASP A 119 -26.81 -12.12 18.28
CA ASP A 119 -26.40 -11.17 17.23
C ASP A 119 -26.31 -11.81 15.83
N VAL A 120 -26.03 -13.12 15.74
CA VAL A 120 -25.97 -13.87 14.48
C VAL A 120 -27.36 -14.35 14.04
N LEU A 121 -28.20 -14.80 14.97
CA LEU A 121 -29.59 -15.20 14.69
C LEU A 121 -30.46 -13.99 14.29
N ALA A 122 -30.17 -12.80 14.82
CA ALA A 122 -30.80 -11.55 14.40
C ALA A 122 -30.58 -11.17 12.91
N LEU A 123 -29.72 -11.90 12.18
CA LEU A 123 -29.44 -11.71 10.75
C LEU A 123 -30.18 -12.71 9.83
N GLU A 124 -30.98 -13.64 10.35
CA GLU A 124 -31.55 -14.78 9.60
C GLU A 124 -32.33 -14.41 8.34
N ASP A 125 -33.05 -13.28 8.35
CA ASP A 125 -34.15 -12.97 7.41
C ASP A 125 -33.75 -12.88 5.92
N LYS A 126 -32.44 -12.88 5.57
CA LYS A 126 -31.95 -12.74 4.18
C LYS A 126 -30.73 -13.58 3.76
N MET A 127 -30.25 -14.55 4.55
CA MET A 127 -29.04 -15.32 4.19
C MET A 127 -29.17 -16.83 4.37
N SER A 128 -28.75 -17.60 3.37
CA SER A 128 -28.63 -19.07 3.50
C SER A 128 -27.46 -19.42 4.44
N GLN A 129 -27.54 -20.58 5.10
CA GLN A 129 -26.54 -21.03 6.09
C GLN A 129 -25.10 -21.07 5.54
N GLN A 130 -24.91 -21.44 4.26
CA GLN A 130 -23.59 -21.36 3.60
C GLN A 130 -23.09 -19.93 3.41
N SER A 131 -23.99 -18.96 3.20
CA SER A 131 -23.64 -17.55 3.04
C SER A 131 -23.24 -16.93 4.39
N MET A 132 -23.91 -17.31 5.48
CA MET A 132 -23.61 -16.88 6.85
C MET A 132 -22.14 -17.17 7.24
N LEU A 133 -21.63 -18.36 6.87
CA LEU A 133 -20.21 -18.72 7.06
C LEU A 133 -19.24 -17.88 6.21
N SER A 134 -19.68 -17.29 5.09
CA SER A 134 -18.82 -16.44 4.25
C SER A 134 -18.70 -15.00 4.77
N SER A 135 -19.77 -14.46 5.38
CA SER A 135 -19.77 -13.14 6.02
C SER A 135 -18.87 -13.04 7.25
N PHE A 136 -18.53 -14.16 7.91
CA PHE A 136 -17.54 -14.17 8.99
C PHE A 136 -16.13 -13.74 8.55
N PHE A 137 -15.82 -13.80 7.25
CA PHE A 137 -14.48 -13.50 6.72
C PHE A 137 -14.42 -12.26 5.81
N THR A 138 -15.55 -11.59 5.54
CA THR A 138 -15.64 -10.38 4.69
C THR A 138 -16.82 -9.49 5.13
N GLU A 139 -16.72 -8.16 5.23
CA GLU A 139 -15.61 -7.23 4.94
C GLU A 139 -15.76 -5.93 5.74
N GLY A 140 -14.65 -5.36 6.23
CA GLY A 140 -14.65 -4.06 6.89
C GLY A 140 -14.68 -2.87 5.93
N THR A 141 -15.84 -2.52 5.34
CA THR A 141 -16.20 -1.12 4.99
C THR A 141 -17.60 -0.98 4.35
N ARG A 142 -18.46 -0.10 4.88
CA ARG A 142 -19.38 0.76 4.09
C ARG A 142 -20.13 1.79 4.95
N ARG A 143 -19.84 3.09 4.74
CA ARG A 143 -20.73 4.19 5.17
C ARG A 143 -20.57 5.45 4.31
N LYS A 144 -21.44 5.60 3.31
CA LYS A 144 -22.25 6.82 3.12
C LYS A 144 -23.31 6.63 2.01
N LYS A 145 -24.55 6.96 2.37
CA LYS A 145 -25.74 7.16 1.53
C LYS A 145 -25.96 6.17 0.37
N LEU A 146 -26.83 5.20 0.62
CA LEU A 146 -27.98 5.06 -0.28
C LEU A 146 -29.11 5.93 0.31
N SER A 147 -29.64 6.83 -0.49
CA SER A 147 -31.03 7.29 -0.37
C SER A 147 -31.87 6.47 -1.35
N SER A 148 -33.14 6.23 -1.00
CA SER A 148 -34.20 5.73 -1.89
C SER A 148 -33.93 4.43 -2.70
N VAL A 149 -34.29 3.30 -2.11
CA VAL A 149 -34.92 2.12 -2.74
C VAL A 149 -35.97 1.65 -1.71
N SER A 150 -37.23 1.32 -2.01
CA SER A 150 -38.01 1.21 -3.26
C SER A 150 -39.31 2.08 -3.13
N THR A 151 -40.44 1.97 -3.85
CA THR A 151 -41.04 0.92 -4.72
C THR A 151 -42.05 1.54 -5.70
N ALA A 152 -42.60 0.74 -6.63
CA ALA A 152 -43.85 1.07 -7.33
C ALA A 152 -45.02 1.27 -6.32
N ASP A 153 -46.12 1.94 -6.66
CA ASP A 153 -47.16 1.36 -7.52
C ASP A 153 -48.13 2.37 -8.18
N LYS A 154 -48.82 1.89 -9.23
CA LYS A 154 -50.16 2.22 -9.77
C LYS A 154 -50.82 3.62 -9.63
N SER A 155 -51.26 4.11 -10.80
CA SER A 155 -52.54 4.79 -11.11
C SER A 155 -53.20 5.77 -10.11
N GLU A 156 -53.20 7.05 -10.51
CA GLU A 156 -54.38 7.91 -10.69
C GLU A 156 -55.53 8.00 -9.65
N ILE A 157 -55.81 9.27 -9.28
CA ILE A 157 -57.13 9.88 -9.00
C ILE A 157 -57.70 9.75 -7.56
N ALA A 158 -58.50 10.77 -7.21
CA ALA A 158 -59.39 10.96 -6.05
C ALA A 158 -58.80 11.48 -4.73
N SER A 159 -59.36 12.62 -4.31
CA SER A 159 -59.07 13.42 -3.12
C SER A 159 -59.95 13.09 -1.91
N THR A 160 -59.61 13.68 -0.75
CA THR A 160 -60.50 14.05 0.40
C THR A 160 -61.18 12.94 1.24
N GLY A 161 -61.14 13.06 2.58
CA GLY A 161 -62.07 12.34 3.48
C GLY A 161 -61.59 12.11 4.93
N THR A 162 -61.95 13.01 5.85
CA THR A 162 -61.71 12.99 7.32
C THR A 162 -62.57 12.01 8.15
N LEU A 163 -62.10 11.65 9.37
CA LEU A 163 -62.80 11.29 10.65
C LEU A 163 -62.56 9.90 11.31
N GLU A 164 -62.72 9.88 12.65
CA GLU A 164 -62.70 8.75 13.62
C GLU A 164 -64.16 8.49 14.15
N PRO A 165 -64.48 7.72 15.23
CA PRO A 165 -63.75 6.69 16.03
C PRO A 165 -64.61 5.40 16.35
N ASP A 166 -64.25 4.65 17.42
CA ASP A 166 -65.07 3.73 18.27
C ASP A 166 -65.53 2.32 17.77
N SER A 167 -65.78 1.29 18.61
CA SER A 167 -65.36 0.95 20.01
C SER A 167 -65.79 -0.50 20.47
N ASN A 168 -65.33 -0.93 21.67
CA ASN A 168 -65.91 -1.92 22.63
C ASN A 168 -65.47 -3.42 22.70
N GLU A 169 -65.70 -4.00 23.91
CA GLU A 169 -65.17 -5.25 24.50
C GLU A 169 -66.27 -6.37 24.62
N PRO A 170 -66.39 -7.34 25.60
CA PRO A 170 -65.71 -7.61 26.91
C PRO A 170 -65.31 -9.09 27.25
N GLN A 171 -64.83 -9.31 28.49
CA GLN A 171 -64.41 -10.61 29.09
C GLN A 171 -65.50 -11.29 29.97
N PRO A 172 -65.27 -12.55 30.39
CA PRO A 172 -65.01 -12.87 31.81
C PRO A 172 -63.93 -13.97 32.05
N SER A 173 -63.32 -14.18 33.24
CA SER A 173 -63.35 -13.44 34.52
C SER A 173 -62.08 -13.58 35.41
N VAL A 174 -62.02 -14.56 36.34
CA VAL A 174 -61.30 -14.44 37.65
C VAL A 174 -60.72 -15.81 38.11
N GLY A 175 -59.62 -15.92 38.89
CA GLY A 175 -58.99 -14.87 39.69
C GLY A 175 -57.60 -15.07 40.32
N HIS A 176 -57.55 -15.55 41.57
CA HIS A 176 -56.75 -14.92 42.65
C HIS A 176 -56.19 -15.94 43.67
N HIS A 177 -55.14 -15.70 44.47
CA HIS A 177 -54.27 -14.54 44.79
C HIS A 177 -52.86 -15.10 45.18
N LYS A 178 -51.76 -14.37 45.49
CA LYS A 178 -51.47 -12.96 45.86
C LYS A 178 -50.41 -12.35 44.91
N LYS A 179 -49.60 -11.34 45.32
CA LYS A 179 -48.58 -10.65 44.47
C LYS A 179 -47.36 -10.13 45.25
N PHE A 180 -46.17 -10.20 44.64
CA PHE A 180 -45.06 -9.27 44.90
C PHE A 180 -45.13 -8.07 43.91
N LYS A 181 -44.47 -6.95 44.22
CA LYS A 181 -44.56 -5.71 43.43
C LYS A 181 -43.51 -5.64 42.31
N SER A 182 -43.93 -5.21 41.12
CA SER A 182 -43.09 -4.95 39.97
C SER A 182 -42.41 -3.56 40.01
N ILE A 183 -41.32 -3.42 39.27
CA ILE A 183 -40.62 -2.16 38.99
C ILE A 183 -41.27 -1.50 37.74
N PRO A 184 -41.42 -0.17 37.65
CA PRO A 184 -42.10 0.47 36.52
C PRO A 184 -41.31 0.41 35.21
N SER A 185 -42.02 0.22 34.10
CA SER A 185 -41.50 0.45 32.75
C SER A 185 -41.45 1.94 32.42
N LEU A 186 -40.47 2.35 31.61
CA LEU A 186 -40.35 3.71 31.06
C LEU A 186 -40.22 3.64 29.53
N SER A 187 -41.12 4.32 28.84
CA SER A 187 -41.21 4.29 27.37
C SER A 187 -40.17 5.20 26.72
N ARG A 188 -39.27 4.62 25.93
CA ARG A 188 -38.35 5.37 25.07
C ARG A 188 -39.11 5.91 23.84
N LYS A 189 -39.46 7.20 23.85
CA LYS A 189 -39.75 7.94 22.61
C LYS A 189 -38.43 8.19 21.86
N ASN A 190 -38.47 8.09 20.53
CA ASN A 190 -37.31 8.35 19.68
C ASN A 190 -37.03 9.85 19.53
N ASP A 191 -36.38 10.45 20.53
CA ASP A 191 -35.71 11.74 20.38
C ASP A 191 -34.25 11.54 19.93
N LEU A 192 -34.02 11.59 18.61
CA LEU A 192 -32.70 11.63 17.98
C LEU A 192 -31.76 12.69 18.60
N ASN A 193 -32.36 13.72 19.19
CA ASN A 193 -31.69 14.83 19.86
C ASN A 193 -30.92 14.43 21.14
N CYS A 194 -31.22 13.27 21.74
CA CYS A 194 -30.70 12.86 23.06
C CYS A 194 -29.80 11.62 23.06
N ALA A 195 -29.37 11.12 21.89
CA ALA A 195 -28.51 9.93 21.80
C ALA A 195 -27.21 10.09 22.60
N PHE A 196 -26.46 11.18 22.37
CA PHE A 196 -25.19 11.49 23.03
C PHE A 196 -25.33 12.19 24.40
N ASP A 197 -26.45 11.98 25.10
CA ASP A 197 -26.63 12.51 26.46
C ASP A 197 -25.73 11.74 27.45
N ILE A 198 -24.92 12.48 28.21
CA ILE A 198 -23.91 11.95 29.15
C ILE A 198 -24.49 10.93 30.14
N SER A 199 -25.79 11.00 30.49
CA SER A 199 -26.37 10.06 31.44
C SER A 199 -26.53 8.63 30.93
N ASN A 200 -26.53 8.43 29.61
CA ASN A 200 -26.58 7.09 29.01
C ASN A 200 -25.28 6.31 29.27
N TYR A 201 -24.17 7.04 29.46
CA TYR A 201 -22.79 6.55 29.35
C TYR A 201 -22.07 6.44 30.70
N ILE A 202 -22.77 6.55 31.82
CA ILE A 202 -22.16 6.56 33.18
C ILE A 202 -21.56 5.20 33.55
N ALA A 203 -22.12 4.10 33.03
CA ALA A 203 -21.64 2.75 33.30
C ALA A 203 -20.42 2.36 32.44
N GLU A 204 -20.39 2.82 31.19
CA GLU A 204 -19.36 2.49 30.18
C GLU A 204 -18.16 3.45 30.24
N GLY A 205 -18.42 4.74 30.50
CA GLY A 205 -17.46 5.79 30.87
C GLY A 205 -16.05 5.69 30.24
N PRO A 206 -15.03 5.17 30.96
CA PRO A 206 -13.66 5.06 30.47
C PRO A 206 -13.48 4.16 29.24
N ASP A 207 -14.35 3.17 29.03
CA ASP A 207 -14.15 2.08 28.07
C ASP A 207 -14.80 2.34 26.69
N LEU A 208 -15.51 3.46 26.57
CA LEU A 208 -16.11 3.95 25.32
C LEU A 208 -15.09 4.21 24.22
N ASP A 209 -15.50 4.05 22.96
CA ASP A 209 -14.64 4.39 21.82
C ASP A 209 -14.40 5.91 21.70
N ASP A 210 -13.27 6.26 21.06
CA ASP A 210 -12.84 7.64 20.87
C ASP A 210 -13.86 8.51 20.11
N ALA A 211 -14.61 7.95 19.15
CA ALA A 211 -15.61 8.71 18.39
C ALA A 211 -16.87 8.96 19.22
N THR A 212 -17.35 7.99 20.00
CA THR A 212 -18.46 8.17 20.95
C THR A 212 -18.10 9.20 22.02
N LYS A 213 -16.89 9.11 22.61
CA LYS A 213 -16.36 10.13 23.54
C LYS A 213 -16.41 11.54 22.93
N ILE A 214 -15.95 11.72 21.70
CA ILE A 214 -15.99 13.02 21.01
C ILE A 214 -17.41 13.51 20.76
N ASN A 215 -18.33 12.64 20.31
CA ASN A 215 -19.72 13.02 20.10
C ASN A 215 -20.39 13.52 21.40
N ILE A 216 -20.11 12.88 22.55
CA ILE A 216 -20.61 13.33 23.86
C ILE A 216 -19.99 14.69 24.25
N ILE A 217 -18.69 14.90 24.00
CA ILE A 217 -17.99 16.18 24.29
C ILE A 217 -18.53 17.34 23.46
N GLN A 218 -18.88 17.09 22.19
CA GLN A 218 -19.50 18.07 21.30
C GLN A 218 -20.96 18.39 21.70
N ASN A 219 -21.70 17.41 22.24
CA ASN A 219 -23.11 17.57 22.64
C ASN A 219 -23.33 17.96 24.12
N ARG A 220 -22.27 18.28 24.88
CA ARG A 220 -22.34 18.54 26.34
C ARG A 220 -23.18 19.76 26.76
N ILE A 221 -23.44 20.70 25.84
CA ILE A 221 -24.23 21.92 26.08
C ILE A 221 -25.54 21.85 25.29
N PRO A 222 -26.72 21.92 25.94
CA PRO A 222 -28.01 21.93 25.22
C PRO A 222 -28.17 23.12 24.26
N PRO A 223 -28.77 22.90 23.06
CA PRO A 223 -28.94 23.92 22.01
C PRO A 223 -29.52 25.25 22.49
N ALA A 224 -29.21 26.34 21.78
CA ALA A 224 -29.44 27.72 22.22
C ALA A 224 -30.82 28.00 22.88
N GLY A 225 -31.91 27.49 22.31
CA GLY A 225 -33.28 27.65 22.82
C GLY A 225 -33.75 26.68 23.92
N HIS A 226 -32.88 25.83 24.48
CA HIS A 226 -33.28 24.87 25.51
C HIS A 226 -33.67 25.53 26.84
N ASN A 227 -34.91 25.27 27.29
CA ASN A 227 -35.47 25.77 28.54
C ASN A 227 -35.12 24.86 29.72
N PHE A 228 -34.06 25.18 30.46
CA PHE A 228 -33.68 24.46 31.68
C PHE A 228 -34.81 24.43 32.73
N PRO A 229 -35.23 23.26 33.24
CA PRO A 229 -36.22 23.12 34.31
C PRO A 229 -35.83 23.83 35.60
N ALA A 230 -36.84 24.23 36.39
CA ALA A 230 -36.66 25.06 37.57
C ALA A 230 -37.13 24.37 38.86
N THR A 231 -36.23 24.23 39.82
CA THR A 231 -36.46 23.62 41.13
C THR A 231 -36.86 24.69 42.15
N THR A 232 -37.82 24.36 43.01
CA THR A 232 -38.34 25.25 44.07
C THR A 232 -37.71 24.96 45.42
N TYR A 233 -37.27 26.03 46.09
CA TYR A 233 -36.59 26.01 47.39
C TYR A 233 -37.34 26.89 48.39
N ARG A 234 -37.59 26.40 49.61
CA ARG A 234 -38.16 27.23 50.69
C ARG A 234 -37.20 28.41 50.99
N ASP A 235 -37.69 29.64 50.88
CA ASP A 235 -36.97 30.86 51.26
C ASP A 235 -37.90 31.75 52.10
N LYS A 236 -37.70 31.72 53.42
CA LYS A 236 -38.50 32.46 54.41
C LYS A 236 -38.43 33.99 54.25
N ARG A 237 -37.56 34.52 53.38
CA ARG A 237 -37.39 35.96 53.13
C ARG A 237 -38.27 36.49 51.98
N ARG A 238 -38.99 35.61 51.28
CA ARG A 238 -39.93 35.99 50.20
C ARG A 238 -41.37 35.90 50.69
N LYS A 239 -42.24 36.83 50.27
CA LYS A 239 -43.69 36.77 50.54
C LYS A 239 -44.36 35.47 50.05
N SER A 240 -43.78 34.81 49.04
CA SER A 240 -44.21 33.50 48.53
C SER A 240 -43.72 32.29 49.34
N GLY A 241 -42.87 32.47 50.36
CA GLY A 241 -42.18 31.40 51.09
C GLY A 241 -41.21 30.55 50.27
N VAL A 242 -41.08 30.80 48.95
CA VAL A 242 -40.38 29.94 47.98
C VAL A 242 -39.60 30.79 46.98
N SER A 243 -38.39 30.34 46.67
CA SER A 243 -37.55 30.81 45.55
C SER A 243 -37.42 29.71 44.49
N SER A 244 -37.39 30.08 43.21
CA SER A 244 -37.17 29.15 42.11
C SER A 244 -35.78 29.38 41.52
N ARG A 245 -35.06 28.31 41.19
CA ARG A 245 -33.72 28.33 40.58
C ARG A 245 -33.62 27.24 39.50
N ARG A 246 -32.76 27.43 38.51
CA ARG A 246 -32.54 26.51 37.38
C ARG A 246 -31.07 26.49 36.97
N CYS A 247 -30.69 25.55 36.10
CA CYS A 247 -29.40 25.59 35.43
C CYS A 247 -29.24 26.88 34.59
N LYS A 248 -28.04 27.47 34.61
CA LYS A 248 -27.63 28.58 33.72
C LYS A 248 -26.67 28.07 32.65
N ARG A 249 -26.84 28.47 31.39
CA ARG A 249 -25.88 28.15 30.31
C ARG A 249 -24.48 28.71 30.61
N GLU A 250 -24.40 29.88 31.24
CA GLU A 250 -23.16 30.51 31.73
C GLU A 250 -22.23 29.54 32.48
N TRP A 251 -22.78 28.54 33.18
CA TRP A 251 -22.00 27.54 33.92
C TRP A 251 -21.37 26.49 32.99
N LEU A 252 -22.09 26.07 31.94
CA LEU A 252 -21.60 25.14 30.91
C LEU A 252 -20.58 25.81 29.97
N GLU A 253 -20.72 27.11 29.73
CA GLU A 253 -19.79 27.91 28.94
C GLU A 253 -18.50 28.22 29.72
N LYS A 254 -18.61 28.51 31.03
CA LYS A 254 -17.46 28.83 31.89
C LYS A 254 -16.63 27.60 32.30
N TYR A 255 -17.26 26.46 32.52
CA TYR A 255 -16.61 25.25 33.01
C TYR A 255 -16.68 24.15 31.94
N GLU A 256 -15.62 24.03 31.14
CA GLU A 256 -15.55 23.11 29.99
C GLU A 256 -15.94 21.66 30.34
N HIS A 257 -15.59 21.22 31.56
CA HIS A 257 -15.82 19.86 32.04
C HIS A 257 -17.24 19.63 32.59
N LEU A 258 -18.13 20.62 32.58
CA LEU A 258 -19.56 20.41 32.88
C LEU A 258 -20.32 19.96 31.63
N SER A 259 -21.20 18.98 31.82
CA SER A 259 -22.17 18.50 30.84
C SER A 259 -23.56 18.45 31.47
N TYR A 260 -24.59 18.86 30.74
CA TYR A 260 -25.97 18.81 31.23
C TYR A 260 -26.73 17.64 30.61
N SER A 261 -27.22 16.74 31.47
CA SER A 261 -28.14 15.69 31.04
C SER A 261 -29.57 16.24 30.97
N ARG A 262 -30.18 16.12 29.80
CA ARG A 262 -31.62 16.39 29.54
C ARG A 262 -32.50 15.20 29.88
N ILE A 263 -31.93 14.00 29.99
CA ILE A 263 -32.65 12.79 30.40
C ILE A 263 -32.80 12.76 31.92
N GLN A 264 -31.75 13.15 32.66
CA GLN A 264 -31.76 13.16 34.12
C GLN A 264 -31.94 14.55 34.74
N ASP A 265 -32.08 15.63 33.97
CA ASP A 265 -32.22 17.03 34.45
C ASP A 265 -31.19 17.41 35.53
N GLY A 266 -29.91 17.44 35.16
CA GLY A 266 -28.85 17.84 36.07
C GLY A 266 -27.44 17.79 35.47
N LEU A 267 -26.46 18.26 36.25
CA LEU A 267 -25.08 18.45 35.80
C LEU A 267 -24.15 17.28 36.18
N TYR A 268 -23.32 16.89 35.22
CA TYR A 268 -22.26 15.89 35.35
C TYR A 268 -20.89 16.48 34.99
N CYS A 269 -19.82 15.85 35.48
CA CYS A 269 -18.45 16.14 35.09
C CYS A 269 -18.02 15.19 33.97
N ILE A 270 -17.96 15.68 32.73
CA ILE A 270 -17.68 14.84 31.56
C ILE A 270 -16.27 14.25 31.59
N ALA A 271 -15.28 14.96 32.15
CA ALA A 271 -13.92 14.46 32.33
C ALA A 271 -13.90 13.24 33.27
N CYS A 272 -14.58 13.33 34.41
CA CYS A 272 -14.65 12.27 35.42
C CYS A 272 -15.51 11.06 35.00
N ILE A 273 -16.35 11.18 33.97
CA ILE A 273 -17.08 10.01 33.43
C ILE A 273 -16.25 9.34 32.34
N LEU A 274 -15.66 10.09 31.41
CA LEU A 274 -15.03 9.53 30.20
C LEU A 274 -13.56 9.10 30.37
N PHE A 275 -12.86 9.46 31.45
CA PHE A 275 -11.40 9.27 31.58
C PHE A 275 -10.91 8.73 32.94
N LEU A 276 -11.83 8.33 33.81
CA LEU A 276 -11.54 8.04 35.21
C LEU A 276 -11.27 6.54 35.47
N SER A 277 -10.02 6.15 35.27
CA SER A 277 -9.48 4.82 35.61
C SER A 277 -9.31 4.67 37.12
N ASP A 278 -9.86 3.58 37.67
CA ASP A 278 -9.82 3.12 39.07
C ASP A 278 -10.43 4.05 40.14
N ILE A 279 -11.28 3.45 41.00
CA ILE A 279 -12.16 4.19 41.91
C ILE A 279 -11.76 4.00 43.38
N LYS A 280 -11.35 5.09 44.04
CA LYS A 280 -11.41 5.26 45.50
C LYS A 280 -11.90 6.67 45.84
N TYR A 281 -13.18 6.79 46.21
CA TYR A 281 -13.79 8.03 46.73
C TYR A 281 -14.45 7.75 48.09
N TYR A 282 -14.56 8.76 48.94
CA TYR A 282 -15.26 8.67 50.21
C TYR A 282 -16.79 8.82 50.03
N LYS A 283 -17.56 8.32 51.01
CA LYS A 283 -19.04 8.40 50.98
C LYS A 283 -19.51 9.86 51.02
N GLY A 284 -19.87 10.39 49.85
CA GLY A 284 -20.38 11.76 49.66
C GLY A 284 -19.83 12.41 48.38
N GLU A 285 -18.67 11.99 47.90
CA GLU A 285 -17.93 12.64 46.81
C GLU A 285 -18.40 12.25 45.39
N SER A 286 -19.51 11.53 45.26
CA SER A 286 -19.98 10.94 43.99
C SER A 286 -20.89 11.84 43.14
N ILE A 287 -21.21 13.03 43.64
CA ILE A 287 -21.95 14.07 42.91
C ILE A 287 -21.14 14.50 41.67
N PHE A 288 -21.82 14.79 40.56
CA PHE A 288 -21.26 14.99 39.21
C PHE A 288 -20.65 13.74 38.55
N VAL A 289 -20.51 12.60 39.24
CA VAL A 289 -19.92 11.37 38.64
C VAL A 289 -20.96 10.25 38.56
N LYS A 290 -21.45 9.74 39.70
CA LYS A 290 -22.48 8.68 39.74
C LYS A 290 -23.91 9.23 39.82
N ALA A 291 -24.08 10.49 40.23
CA ALA A 291 -25.37 11.16 40.33
C ALA A 291 -25.25 12.60 39.83
N PRO A 292 -26.27 13.14 39.15
CA PRO A 292 -26.24 14.50 38.62
C PRO A 292 -26.37 15.51 39.77
N CYS A 293 -25.60 16.61 39.72
CA CYS A 293 -25.87 17.72 40.61
C CYS A 293 -27.14 18.46 40.13
N LYS A 294 -28.16 18.48 40.99
CA LYS A 294 -29.43 19.20 40.79
C LYS A 294 -29.61 20.40 41.72
N ASP A 295 -28.66 20.65 42.63
CA ASP A 295 -28.82 21.69 43.63
C ASP A 295 -28.29 23.06 43.16
N TRP A 296 -29.13 23.76 42.40
CA TRP A 296 -28.93 25.13 41.94
C TRP A 296 -28.77 26.17 43.07
N LYS A 297 -28.96 25.80 44.35
CA LYS A 297 -28.67 26.69 45.48
C LYS A 297 -27.17 26.68 45.83
N TYR A 298 -26.56 25.51 45.87
CA TYR A 298 -25.19 25.27 46.34
C TYR A 298 -24.22 24.75 45.25
N LEU A 299 -24.65 24.67 44.00
CA LEU A 299 -23.90 24.14 42.86
C LEU A 299 -22.43 24.60 42.79
N LEU A 300 -22.16 25.89 42.96
CA LEU A 300 -20.80 26.45 42.84
C LEU A 300 -19.90 26.00 44.00
N GLU A 301 -20.45 25.79 45.19
CA GLU A 301 -19.73 25.26 46.35
C GLU A 301 -19.39 23.78 46.12
N TYR A 302 -20.37 22.98 45.68
CA TYR A 302 -20.13 21.57 45.30
C TYR A 302 -19.14 21.44 44.13
N TRP A 303 -19.17 22.33 43.14
CA TRP A 303 -18.22 22.32 42.03
C TRP A 303 -16.80 22.69 42.49
N GLN A 304 -16.63 23.72 43.32
CA GLN A 304 -15.33 24.11 43.87
C GLN A 304 -14.71 23.06 44.79
N LEU A 305 -15.53 22.19 45.40
CA LEU A 305 -15.06 21.01 46.13
C LEU A 305 -14.65 19.90 45.15
N HIS A 306 -15.49 19.57 44.17
CA HIS A 306 -15.22 18.55 43.16
C HIS A 306 -13.96 18.84 42.33
N GLU A 307 -13.74 20.10 41.92
CA GLU A 307 -12.56 20.50 41.15
C GLU A 307 -11.26 20.36 41.97
N LYS A 308 -11.32 20.35 43.31
CA LYS A 308 -10.16 20.11 44.19
C LYS A 308 -9.86 18.62 44.41
N CYS A 309 -10.75 17.70 44.02
CA CYS A 309 -10.52 16.27 44.19
C CYS A 309 -9.37 15.77 43.30
N GLN A 310 -8.46 14.95 43.86
CA GLN A 310 -7.31 14.41 43.12
C GLN A 310 -7.72 13.63 41.86
N TYR A 311 -8.80 12.84 41.95
CA TYR A 311 -9.33 12.08 40.82
C TYR A 311 -9.87 12.97 39.69
N HIS A 312 -10.38 14.18 40.02
CA HIS A 312 -10.85 15.15 39.03
C HIS A 312 -9.67 15.67 38.22
N GLN A 313 -8.57 16.06 38.88
CA GLN A 313 -7.37 16.59 38.20
C GLN A 313 -6.78 15.56 37.23
N VAL A 314 -6.60 14.29 37.67
CA VAL A 314 -6.12 13.21 36.78
C VAL A 314 -7.07 12.98 35.58
N SER A 315 -8.38 13.08 35.79
CA SER A 315 -9.38 12.94 34.71
C SER A 315 -9.39 14.14 33.76
N LYS A 316 -9.18 15.34 34.29
CA LYS A 316 -9.08 16.62 33.58
C LYS A 316 -7.84 16.68 32.68
N ASP A 317 -6.69 16.20 33.17
CA ASP A 317 -5.46 16.10 32.38
C ASP A 317 -5.60 15.08 31.23
N LYS A 318 -6.22 13.92 31.49
CA LYS A 318 -6.56 12.92 30.46
C LYS A 318 -7.54 13.48 29.43
N PHE A 319 -8.59 14.18 29.87
CA PHE A 319 -9.59 14.84 29.02
C PHE A 319 -8.94 15.89 28.11
N GLY A 320 -8.16 16.82 28.66
CA GLY A 320 -7.45 17.83 27.88
C GLY A 320 -6.48 17.20 26.88
N SER A 321 -5.70 16.20 27.33
CA SER A 321 -4.81 15.43 26.47
C SER A 321 -5.54 14.66 25.37
N PHE A 322 -6.80 14.27 25.57
CA PHE A 322 -7.64 13.60 24.57
C PHE A 322 -8.17 14.60 23.54
N VAL A 323 -8.80 15.70 23.97
CA VAL A 323 -9.33 16.75 23.09
C VAL A 323 -8.21 17.33 22.22
N LEU A 324 -7.03 17.59 22.79
CA LEU A 324 -5.85 18.05 22.05
C LEU A 324 -5.39 17.04 20.98
N ARG A 325 -5.36 15.73 21.28
CA ARG A 325 -4.98 14.68 20.31
C ARG A 325 -6.03 14.41 19.23
N HIS A 326 -7.29 14.76 19.47
CA HIS A 326 -8.34 14.70 18.46
C HIS A 326 -8.25 15.89 17.50
N ASN A 327 -8.07 17.09 18.04
CA ASN A 327 -7.96 18.32 17.26
C ASN A 327 -6.63 18.39 16.48
N ASP A 328 -5.54 17.85 17.04
CA ASP A 328 -4.24 17.69 16.37
C ASP A 328 -3.73 16.23 16.51
N PRO A 329 -3.96 15.39 15.48
CA PRO A 329 -3.47 14.02 15.44
C PRO A 329 -1.93 13.87 15.45
N SER A 330 -1.14 14.92 15.18
CA SER A 330 0.33 14.87 15.29
C SER A 330 0.79 14.74 16.75
N LEU A 331 -0.06 15.15 17.70
CA LEU A 331 0.25 15.06 19.12
C LEU A 331 0.16 13.62 19.65
N ARG A 332 -0.37 12.66 18.88
CA ARG A 332 -0.49 11.25 19.25
C ARG A 332 0.88 10.60 19.48
N ILE A 333 0.95 9.72 20.49
CA ILE A 333 2.20 9.03 20.85
C ILE A 333 2.62 8.05 19.74
N ASP A 334 1.68 7.32 19.12
CA ASP A 334 1.98 6.44 17.98
C ASP A 334 2.56 7.18 16.77
N ALA A 335 2.08 8.41 16.49
CA ALA A 335 2.63 9.25 15.43
C ALA A 335 4.08 9.61 15.75
N LYS A 336 4.33 10.20 16.93
CA LYS A 336 5.66 10.64 17.35
C LYS A 336 6.69 9.53 17.50
N ILE A 337 6.29 8.33 17.92
CA ILE A 337 7.19 7.15 17.96
C ILE A 337 7.49 6.66 16.54
N THR A 338 6.50 6.66 15.64
CA THR A 338 6.73 6.36 14.21
C THR A 338 7.76 7.33 13.63
N GLU A 339 7.58 8.63 13.85
CA GLU A 339 8.51 9.70 13.41
C GLU A 339 9.93 9.50 13.96
N GLN A 340 10.08 9.08 15.22
CA GLN A 340 11.42 8.80 15.79
C GLN A 340 12.05 7.54 15.21
N ALA A 341 11.27 6.51 14.86
CA ALA A 341 11.78 5.34 14.16
C ALA A 341 12.23 5.67 12.73
N GLY A 342 11.54 6.58 12.04
CA GLY A 342 11.99 7.15 10.76
C GLY A 342 13.31 7.92 10.91
N SER A 343 13.37 8.84 11.89
CA SER A 343 14.58 9.63 12.21
C SER A 343 15.77 8.74 12.62
N PHE A 344 15.52 7.61 13.27
CA PHE A 344 16.52 6.58 13.57
C PHE A 344 17.07 5.91 12.30
N ILE A 345 16.21 5.54 11.34
CA ILE A 345 16.64 4.98 10.05
C ILE A 345 17.49 5.97 9.26
N GLN A 346 17.08 7.24 9.17
CA GLN A 346 17.90 8.28 8.51
C GLN A 346 19.27 8.43 9.19
N SER A 347 19.28 8.51 10.52
CA SER A 347 20.52 8.60 11.31
C SER A 347 21.43 7.40 11.12
N HIS A 348 20.86 6.19 10.96
CA HIS A 348 21.61 4.97 10.66
C HIS A 348 22.29 5.06 9.29
N ILE A 349 21.53 5.39 8.23
CA ILE A 349 22.05 5.54 6.85
C ILE A 349 23.18 6.59 6.81
N VAL A 350 22.96 7.75 7.45
CA VAL A 350 23.98 8.81 7.58
C VAL A 350 25.21 8.33 8.35
N SER A 351 25.04 7.51 9.39
CA SER A 351 26.17 6.93 10.13
C SER A 351 26.97 5.94 9.28
N GLU A 352 26.32 5.15 8.41
CA GLU A 352 27.04 4.26 7.48
C GLU A 352 27.88 5.08 6.49
N ILE A 353 27.33 6.14 5.90
CA ILE A 353 28.04 7.04 4.97
C ILE A 353 29.25 7.73 5.64
N LYS A 354 29.11 8.13 6.91
CA LYS A 354 30.18 8.82 7.67
C LYS A 354 31.25 7.90 8.25
N ASN A 355 30.95 6.61 8.40
CA ASN A 355 31.87 5.60 8.95
C ASN A 355 32.48 4.70 7.85
N GLN A 356 32.34 5.08 6.58
CA GLN A 356 33.01 4.45 5.45
C GLN A 356 34.54 4.49 5.59
N GLU A 357 35.23 3.41 5.23
CA GLU A 357 36.68 3.35 5.32
C GLU A 357 37.35 4.29 4.30
N GLY A 358 38.13 5.26 4.79
CA GLY A 358 39.01 6.09 3.96
C GLY A 358 38.38 7.27 3.19
N HIS A 359 37.04 7.41 3.20
CA HIS A 359 36.34 8.60 2.69
C HIS A 359 34.85 8.62 3.08
N ASN A 360 34.22 9.79 3.09
CA ASN A 360 32.79 9.94 3.37
C ASN A 360 31.96 10.20 2.08
N TYR A 361 32.44 9.72 0.94
CA TYR A 361 31.82 10.01 -0.36
C TYR A 361 30.49 9.29 -0.58
N PHE A 362 29.61 9.92 -1.33
CA PHE A 362 28.34 9.35 -1.76
C PHE A 362 27.92 9.90 -3.13
N ALA A 363 26.95 9.26 -3.76
CA ALA A 363 26.18 9.80 -4.87
C ALA A 363 24.72 10.01 -4.46
N ILE A 364 24.00 10.84 -5.20
CA ILE A 364 22.56 11.05 -5.02
C ILE A 364 21.77 10.51 -6.22
N GLU A 365 20.60 9.96 -5.93
CA GLU A 365 19.54 9.71 -6.90
C GLU A 365 18.33 10.58 -6.55
N ALA A 366 17.63 11.11 -7.56
CA ALA A 366 16.37 11.81 -7.37
C ALA A 366 15.32 11.39 -8.42
N ASP A 367 14.04 11.36 -8.02
CA ASP A 367 12.89 11.14 -8.91
C ASP A 367 11.63 11.79 -8.32
N GLU A 368 10.72 12.25 -9.17
CA GLU A 368 9.57 13.08 -8.81
C GLU A 368 8.25 12.29 -8.98
N ILE A 369 7.45 12.19 -7.92
CA ILE A 369 6.15 11.50 -7.95
C ILE A 369 5.00 12.42 -7.54
N ARG A 370 3.93 12.43 -8.33
CA ARG A 370 2.61 12.93 -7.89
C ARG A 370 1.91 11.90 -7.01
N ASP A 371 1.55 12.30 -5.81
CA ASP A 371 0.82 11.45 -4.85
C ASP A 371 -0.70 11.46 -5.09
N ILE A 372 -1.45 10.72 -4.26
CA ILE A 372 -2.92 10.62 -4.38
C ILE A 372 -3.67 11.91 -3.96
N SER A 373 -2.97 12.85 -3.33
CA SER A 373 -3.46 14.18 -2.98
C SER A 373 -3.10 15.24 -4.05
N ASN A 374 -2.47 14.82 -5.16
CA ASN A 374 -1.95 15.67 -6.23
C ASN A 374 -0.87 16.67 -5.75
N LEU A 375 -0.06 16.26 -4.76
CA LEU A 375 1.17 16.95 -4.37
C LEU A 375 2.38 16.33 -5.09
N GLU A 376 3.36 17.14 -5.45
CA GLU A 376 4.62 16.68 -6.07
C GLU A 376 5.65 16.40 -4.98
N GLN A 377 6.13 15.15 -4.94
CA GLN A 377 7.01 14.64 -3.90
C GLN A 377 8.33 14.20 -4.53
N LEU A 378 9.42 14.82 -4.11
CA LEU A 378 10.77 14.51 -4.57
C LEU A 378 11.35 13.42 -3.67
N GLY A 379 11.53 12.23 -4.22
CA GLY A 379 12.27 11.15 -3.56
C GLY A 379 13.77 11.36 -3.71
N ILE A 380 14.49 11.37 -2.59
CA ILE A 380 15.95 11.51 -2.54
C ILE A 380 16.54 10.22 -1.99
N ALA A 381 17.39 9.58 -2.77
CA ALA A 381 18.19 8.45 -2.36
C ALA A 381 19.69 8.75 -2.44
N VAL A 382 20.48 7.98 -1.69
CA VAL A 382 21.93 8.07 -1.57
C VAL A 382 22.55 6.71 -1.87
N ARG A 383 23.59 6.71 -2.71
CA ARG A 383 24.39 5.53 -3.05
C ARG A 383 25.79 5.70 -2.44
N TYR A 384 26.22 4.74 -1.64
CA TYR A 384 27.49 4.75 -0.90
C TYR A 384 28.12 3.35 -0.89
N ILE A 385 29.37 3.22 -0.44
CA ILE A 385 30.07 1.93 -0.40
C ILE A 385 30.06 1.36 1.01
N LYS A 386 29.64 0.11 1.17
CA LYS A 386 29.70 -0.63 2.43
C LYS A 386 30.30 -2.00 2.17
N ASN A 387 31.35 -2.36 2.91
CA ASN A 387 32.06 -3.64 2.78
C ASN A 387 32.48 -3.93 1.31
N ASN A 388 33.01 -2.91 0.61
CA ASN A 388 33.38 -2.94 -0.81
C ASN A 388 32.24 -3.19 -1.82
N CYS A 389 30.97 -3.17 -1.39
CA CYS A 389 29.79 -3.23 -2.26
C CYS A 389 29.08 -1.87 -2.31
N ALA A 390 28.48 -1.52 -3.45
CA ALA A 390 27.60 -0.36 -3.54
C ALA A 390 26.25 -0.65 -2.86
N VAL A 391 25.75 0.31 -2.09
CA VAL A 391 24.48 0.25 -1.35
C VAL A 391 23.67 1.51 -1.64
N GLU A 392 22.43 1.33 -2.08
CA GLU A 392 21.46 2.40 -2.36
C GLU A 392 20.43 2.47 -1.23
N ARG A 393 20.17 3.66 -0.69
CA ARG A 393 19.17 3.90 0.37
C ARG A 393 18.34 5.14 0.08
N ILE A 394 17.03 5.07 0.31
CA ILE A 394 16.20 6.27 0.27
C ILE A 394 16.42 7.03 1.57
N LEU A 395 16.80 8.31 1.47
CA LEU A 395 17.09 9.14 2.62
C LEU A 395 15.81 9.86 3.09
N GLN A 396 15.05 10.44 2.17
CA GLN A 396 13.82 11.17 2.47
C GLN A 396 12.96 11.42 1.22
N TYR A 397 11.69 11.72 1.43
CA TYR A 397 10.80 12.39 0.48
C TYR A 397 10.52 13.83 0.92
N VAL A 398 10.70 14.77 0.01
CA VAL A 398 10.49 16.20 0.25
C VAL A 398 9.26 16.66 -0.53
N ASP A 399 8.34 17.33 0.15
CA ASP A 399 7.17 17.95 -0.50
C ASP A 399 7.62 19.16 -1.31
N CYS A 400 7.21 19.24 -2.58
CA CYS A 400 7.73 20.21 -3.54
C CYS A 400 6.58 21.01 -4.15
N GLU A 401 6.30 22.18 -3.57
CA GLU A 401 5.32 23.15 -4.09
C GLU A 401 5.72 23.73 -5.47
N SER A 402 6.98 23.57 -5.87
CA SER A 402 7.49 23.97 -7.19
C SER A 402 8.51 22.96 -7.71
N THR A 403 8.23 22.38 -8.88
CA THR A 403 9.14 21.52 -9.65
C THR A 403 10.08 22.31 -10.56
N THR A 404 10.48 23.52 -10.17
CA THR A 404 11.55 24.28 -10.86
C THR A 404 12.94 23.82 -10.41
N GLY A 405 13.91 23.78 -11.34
CA GLY A 405 15.24 23.23 -11.06
C GLY A 405 16.00 23.87 -9.90
N GLU A 406 15.69 25.14 -9.60
CA GLU A 406 16.21 25.87 -8.43
C GLU A 406 15.58 25.38 -7.12
N HIS A 407 14.26 25.21 -7.07
CA HIS A 407 13.57 24.66 -5.90
C HIS A 407 13.98 23.22 -5.63
N ILE A 408 14.11 22.40 -6.67
CA ILE A 408 14.56 21.01 -6.57
C ILE A 408 16.01 20.94 -6.05
N CYS A 409 16.92 21.74 -6.62
CA CYS A 409 18.30 21.83 -6.14
C CYS A 409 18.35 22.23 -4.66
N ASN A 410 17.61 23.27 -4.26
CA ASN A 410 17.56 23.74 -2.88
C ASN A 410 16.94 22.71 -1.92
N ALA A 411 15.92 21.96 -2.36
CA ALA A 411 15.31 20.86 -1.60
C ALA A 411 16.31 19.72 -1.35
N ILE A 412 17.10 19.32 -2.36
CA ILE A 412 18.15 18.31 -2.23
C ILE A 412 19.26 18.79 -1.30
N VAL A 413 19.81 19.98 -1.54
CA VAL A 413 20.87 20.59 -0.71
C VAL A 413 20.43 20.67 0.76
N LYS A 414 19.21 21.16 1.01
CA LYS A 414 18.64 21.24 2.35
C LYS A 414 18.45 19.85 2.98
N CYS A 415 17.88 18.88 2.28
CA CYS A 415 17.68 17.53 2.82
C CYS A 415 19.01 16.88 3.25
N LEU A 416 20.06 17.01 2.43
CA LEU A 416 21.41 16.54 2.79
C LEU A 416 21.93 17.25 4.04
N GLN A 417 21.79 18.58 4.12
CA GLN A 417 22.24 19.39 5.27
C GLN A 417 21.46 19.09 6.56
N ASP A 418 20.14 18.96 6.50
CA ASP A 418 19.27 18.62 7.64
C ASP A 418 19.55 17.20 8.15
N CYS A 419 19.91 16.27 7.25
CA CYS A 419 20.44 14.94 7.59
C CYS A 419 21.92 14.99 8.05
N GLY A 420 22.58 16.14 8.00
CA GLY A 420 23.97 16.34 8.43
C GLY A 420 25.03 15.74 7.49
N LEU A 421 24.72 15.51 6.21
CA LEU A 421 25.68 15.13 5.17
C LEU A 421 26.32 16.38 4.55
N GLU A 422 27.64 16.35 4.34
CA GLU A 422 28.33 17.44 3.65
C GLU A 422 28.14 17.29 2.13
N VAL A 423 27.43 18.24 1.51
CA VAL A 423 27.11 18.23 0.07
C VAL A 423 28.35 18.12 -0.81
N LYS A 424 29.49 18.72 -0.40
CA LYS A 424 30.79 18.64 -1.10
C LYS A 424 31.40 17.24 -1.18
N MET A 425 30.93 16.29 -0.37
CA MET A 425 31.34 14.87 -0.44
C MET A 425 30.55 14.08 -1.50
N CYS A 426 29.56 14.70 -2.14
CA CYS A 426 28.88 14.11 -3.29
C CYS A 426 29.83 13.98 -4.50
N ARG A 427 29.70 12.89 -5.26
CA ARG A 427 30.54 12.57 -6.44
C ARG A 427 29.78 12.21 -7.72
N ALA A 428 28.52 11.81 -7.60
CA ALA A 428 27.63 11.66 -8.74
C ALA A 428 26.21 12.10 -8.36
N GLN A 429 25.49 12.65 -9.33
CA GLN A 429 24.08 12.99 -9.20
C GLN A 429 23.30 12.37 -10.37
N THR A 430 22.35 11.49 -10.07
CA THR A 430 21.60 10.72 -11.07
C THR A 430 20.12 11.00 -10.99
N TYR A 431 19.54 11.47 -12.09
CA TYR A 431 18.11 11.68 -12.23
C TYR A 431 17.71 11.74 -13.71
N ASP A 432 16.45 12.06 -13.96
CA ASP A 432 15.81 12.02 -15.27
C ASP A 432 16.32 13.09 -16.25
N GLY A 433 15.76 13.10 -17.47
CA GLY A 433 16.11 14.02 -18.54
C GLY A 433 15.36 15.34 -18.55
N ALA A 434 14.37 15.56 -17.68
CA ALA A 434 13.47 16.72 -17.74
C ALA A 434 14.22 18.05 -17.67
N GLY A 435 13.68 19.10 -18.30
CA GLY A 435 14.37 20.41 -18.42
C GLY A 435 14.69 21.07 -17.07
N ASN A 436 13.86 20.83 -16.04
CA ASN A 436 14.09 21.31 -14.68
C ASN A 436 15.14 20.49 -13.93
N MET A 437 15.39 19.25 -14.34
CA MET A 437 16.40 18.36 -13.77
C MET A 437 17.73 18.49 -14.52
N SER A 438 17.77 18.10 -15.79
CA SER A 438 18.98 17.99 -16.62
C SER A 438 19.48 19.32 -17.22
N GLY A 439 18.67 20.39 -17.16
CA GLY A 439 18.84 21.61 -17.95
C GLY A 439 20.16 22.35 -17.76
N ARG A 440 20.84 22.64 -18.87
CA ARG A 440 22.20 23.24 -18.94
C ARG A 440 22.37 24.67 -18.41
N LEU A 441 21.30 25.35 -18.00
CA LEU A 441 21.32 26.75 -17.55
C LEU A 441 20.62 26.96 -16.20
N LYS A 442 19.43 26.37 -16.00
CA LYS A 442 18.61 26.49 -14.78
C LYS A 442 18.08 25.16 -14.25
N GLY A 443 18.55 24.04 -14.81
CA GLY A 443 18.20 22.72 -14.28
C GLY A 443 18.99 22.41 -13.01
N CYS A 444 18.44 21.55 -12.16
CA CYS A 444 19.04 21.08 -10.92
C CYS A 444 20.51 20.67 -11.12
N ARG A 445 20.82 19.95 -12.22
CA ARG A 445 22.16 19.55 -12.65
C ARG A 445 23.18 20.69 -12.56
N THR A 446 22.82 21.83 -13.13
CA THR A 446 23.72 22.97 -13.30
C THR A 446 23.84 23.77 -12.00
N LEU A 447 22.76 23.84 -11.23
CA LEU A 447 22.72 24.58 -9.97
C LEU A 447 23.41 23.81 -8.83
N PHE A 448 23.25 22.49 -8.77
CA PHE A 448 23.85 21.63 -7.74
C PHE A 448 25.39 21.61 -7.81
N LEU A 449 25.97 21.77 -9.00
CA LEU A 449 27.42 21.91 -9.19
C LEU A 449 28.01 23.14 -8.47
N ASN A 450 27.21 24.16 -8.14
CA ASN A 450 27.69 25.28 -7.31
C ASN A 450 27.92 24.87 -5.84
N PHE A 451 27.21 23.85 -5.36
CA PHE A 451 27.36 23.31 -4.00
C PHE A 451 28.33 22.12 -3.94
N ALA A 452 28.34 21.31 -5.00
CA ALA A 452 29.25 20.18 -5.19
C ALA A 452 29.81 20.16 -6.62
N PRO A 453 30.89 20.92 -6.93
CA PRO A 453 31.48 21.00 -8.27
C PRO A 453 31.92 19.66 -8.86
N ARG A 454 32.06 18.65 -8.00
CA ARG A 454 32.53 17.30 -8.27
C ARG A 454 31.42 16.26 -8.40
N ALA A 455 30.16 16.66 -8.18
CA ALA A 455 29.01 15.79 -8.35
C ALA A 455 28.64 15.76 -9.84
N HIS A 456 29.33 14.94 -10.63
CA HIS A 456 29.06 14.84 -12.06
C HIS A 456 27.65 14.27 -12.29
N TYR A 457 26.93 14.85 -13.26
CA TYR A 457 25.58 14.39 -13.59
C TYR A 457 25.59 13.19 -14.53
N PHE A 458 24.81 12.19 -14.16
CA PHE A 458 24.55 10.99 -14.94
C PHE A 458 23.05 10.93 -15.24
N HIS A 459 22.70 10.85 -16.52
CA HIS A 459 21.32 10.74 -16.94
C HIS A 459 20.86 9.29 -16.75
N CYS A 460 19.75 9.08 -16.03
CA CYS A 460 19.23 7.75 -15.68
C CYS A 460 19.11 6.84 -16.92
N ALA A 461 19.85 5.73 -16.96
CA ALA A 461 19.91 4.84 -18.12
C ALA A 461 18.54 4.22 -18.48
N SER A 462 17.72 3.91 -17.48
CA SER A 462 16.33 3.47 -17.67
C SER A 462 15.48 4.55 -18.35
N HIS A 463 15.67 5.82 -18.01
CA HIS A 463 15.01 6.94 -18.67
C HIS A 463 15.55 7.14 -20.10
N ILE A 464 16.87 7.02 -20.32
CA ILE A 464 17.48 7.05 -21.66
C ILE A 464 16.86 5.99 -22.58
N LEU A 465 16.75 4.74 -22.10
CA LEU A 465 16.18 3.65 -22.89
C LEU A 465 14.69 3.89 -23.20
N ASN A 466 13.91 4.37 -22.23
CA ASN A 466 12.52 4.79 -22.45
C ASN A 466 12.41 5.91 -23.50
N LEU A 467 13.33 6.88 -23.51
CA LEU A 467 13.36 7.94 -24.53
C LEU A 467 13.73 7.39 -25.92
N ALA A 468 14.77 6.55 -26.03
CA ALA A 468 15.19 5.96 -27.31
C ALA A 468 14.09 5.08 -27.94
N LEU A 469 13.43 4.26 -27.13
CA LEU A 469 12.27 3.47 -27.55
C LEU A 469 11.08 4.36 -27.95
N SER A 470 10.93 5.53 -27.32
CA SER A 470 9.87 6.48 -27.67
C SER A 470 10.11 7.24 -28.96
N GLN A 471 11.35 7.63 -29.26
CA GLN A 471 11.68 8.42 -30.44
C GLN A 471 11.91 7.55 -31.68
N SER A 472 12.38 6.31 -31.52
CA SER A 472 12.38 5.33 -32.63
C SER A 472 10.95 5.08 -33.18
N CYS A 473 9.94 5.14 -32.30
CA CYS A 473 8.53 5.11 -32.67
C CYS A 473 7.99 6.44 -33.26
N ALA A 474 8.83 7.36 -33.75
CA ALA A 474 8.41 8.60 -34.39
C ALA A 474 7.61 8.41 -35.70
N GLN A 475 7.66 7.22 -36.32
CA GLN A 475 6.93 6.93 -37.55
C GLN A 475 5.40 6.89 -37.35
N VAL A 476 4.67 7.55 -38.25
CA VAL A 476 3.20 7.68 -38.21
C VAL A 476 2.48 6.33 -38.13
N GLU A 477 2.83 5.34 -38.95
CA GLU A 477 2.22 4.00 -38.89
C GLU A 477 2.40 3.33 -37.51
N VAL A 478 3.56 3.50 -36.87
CA VAL A 478 3.87 2.95 -35.53
C VAL A 478 3.11 3.71 -34.44
N GLN A 479 3.00 5.05 -34.55
CA GLN A 479 2.20 5.87 -33.65
C GLN A 479 0.70 5.53 -33.73
N CYS A 480 0.17 5.37 -34.94
CA CYS A 480 -1.22 4.95 -35.17
C CYS A 480 -1.50 3.56 -34.59
N MET A 481 -0.59 2.60 -34.78
CA MET A 481 -0.67 1.26 -34.19
C MET A 481 -0.68 1.33 -32.65
N MET A 482 0.29 2.02 -32.04
CA MET A 482 0.37 2.20 -30.58
C MET A 482 -0.89 2.87 -30.00
N SER A 483 -1.40 3.91 -30.67
CA SER A 483 -2.64 4.57 -30.26
C SER A 483 -3.86 3.67 -30.41
N THR A 484 -3.90 2.81 -31.43
CA THR A 484 -5.00 1.86 -31.65
C THR A 484 -5.01 0.80 -30.54
N VAL A 485 -3.88 0.16 -30.25
CA VAL A 485 -3.75 -0.84 -29.16
C VAL A 485 -4.13 -0.21 -27.81
N LYS A 486 -3.72 1.04 -27.55
CA LYS A 486 -4.13 1.80 -26.35
C LYS A 486 -5.65 1.98 -26.29
N GLU A 487 -6.28 2.41 -27.37
CA GLU A 487 -7.74 2.61 -27.43
C GLU A 487 -8.53 1.31 -27.30
N VAL A 488 -8.01 0.17 -27.77
CA VAL A 488 -8.59 -1.16 -27.52
C VAL A 488 -8.54 -1.51 -26.03
N ALA A 489 -7.39 -1.31 -25.37
CA ALA A 489 -7.28 -1.54 -23.93
C ALA A 489 -8.23 -0.63 -23.12
N LEU A 490 -8.37 0.65 -23.50
CA LEU A 490 -9.31 1.58 -22.87
C LEU A 490 -10.78 1.22 -23.15
N PHE A 491 -11.09 0.68 -24.33
CA PHE A 491 -12.44 0.21 -24.70
C PHE A 491 -12.95 -0.88 -23.76
N PHE A 492 -12.11 -1.84 -23.36
CA PHE A 492 -12.47 -2.85 -22.37
C PHE A 492 -12.40 -2.30 -20.93
N LYS A 493 -11.31 -1.59 -20.57
CA LYS A 493 -11.07 -1.06 -19.22
C LYS A 493 -12.21 -0.19 -18.67
N TYR A 494 -12.82 0.65 -19.50
CA TYR A 494 -13.92 1.54 -19.09
C TYR A 494 -15.32 0.89 -19.13
N SER A 495 -15.44 -0.44 -19.13
CA SER A 495 -16.76 -1.09 -19.05
C SER A 495 -16.69 -2.54 -18.55
N PRO A 496 -17.20 -2.83 -17.34
CA PRO A 496 -17.35 -4.20 -16.85
C PRO A 496 -18.17 -5.10 -17.77
N LYS A 497 -19.13 -4.56 -18.54
CA LYS A 497 -19.92 -5.33 -19.52
C LYS A 497 -19.06 -5.78 -20.71
N ARG A 498 -18.25 -4.89 -21.28
CA ARG A 498 -17.33 -5.23 -22.38
C ARG A 498 -16.20 -6.15 -21.90
N GLN A 499 -15.65 -5.89 -20.72
CA GLN A 499 -14.61 -6.71 -20.10
C GLN A 499 -15.09 -8.16 -19.85
N ARG A 500 -16.31 -8.37 -19.34
CA ARG A 500 -16.88 -9.73 -19.17
C ARG A 500 -17.12 -10.46 -20.49
N LEU A 501 -17.49 -9.75 -21.56
CA LEU A 501 -17.61 -10.37 -22.88
C LEU A 501 -16.24 -10.82 -23.39
N LEU A 502 -15.19 -10.01 -23.22
CA LEU A 502 -13.82 -10.41 -23.56
C LEU A 502 -13.39 -11.65 -22.76
N GLU A 503 -13.63 -11.68 -21.45
CA GLU A 503 -13.36 -12.84 -20.58
C GLU A 503 -14.07 -14.11 -21.10
N SER A 504 -15.33 -13.99 -21.55
CA SER A 504 -16.07 -15.09 -22.19
C SER A 504 -15.50 -15.49 -23.57
N CYS A 505 -14.99 -14.54 -24.37
CA CYS A 505 -14.38 -14.84 -25.67
C CYS A 505 -13.01 -15.54 -25.49
N VAL A 506 -12.21 -15.12 -24.50
CA VAL A 506 -10.96 -15.80 -24.10
C VAL A 506 -11.25 -17.23 -23.64
N GLN A 507 -12.35 -17.47 -22.90
CA GLN A 507 -12.77 -18.82 -22.52
C GLN A 507 -13.20 -19.67 -23.72
N SER A 508 -13.94 -19.09 -24.68
CA SER A 508 -14.33 -19.73 -25.95
C SER A 508 -13.09 -20.19 -26.72
N VAL A 509 -12.20 -19.25 -27.04
CA VAL A 509 -10.94 -19.51 -27.76
C VAL A 509 -10.07 -20.52 -27.03
N ASN A 510 -10.01 -20.48 -25.69
CA ASN A 510 -9.26 -21.48 -24.92
C ASN A 510 -9.86 -22.89 -24.97
N HIS A 511 -11.16 -23.05 -25.24
CA HIS A 511 -11.75 -24.36 -25.49
C HIS A 511 -11.26 -24.92 -26.83
N ASP A 512 -11.38 -24.11 -27.89
CA ASP A 512 -11.00 -24.49 -29.26
C ASP A 512 -9.49 -24.74 -29.39
N ARG A 513 -8.67 -23.92 -28.71
CA ARG A 513 -7.22 -24.15 -28.56
C ARG A 513 -6.91 -25.43 -27.79
N THR A 514 -7.70 -25.80 -26.76
CA THR A 514 -7.51 -27.09 -26.04
C THR A 514 -7.75 -28.28 -26.96
N ALA A 515 -8.81 -28.24 -27.77
CA ALA A 515 -9.11 -29.26 -28.76
C ALA A 515 -8.05 -29.34 -29.90
N SER A 516 -7.27 -28.27 -30.08
CA SER A 516 -6.21 -28.15 -31.09
C SER A 516 -4.78 -28.32 -30.51
N GLU A 517 -4.63 -28.76 -29.26
CA GLU A 517 -3.35 -28.83 -28.51
C GLU A 517 -2.53 -27.51 -28.45
N LYS A 518 -3.17 -26.37 -28.72
CA LYS A 518 -2.53 -25.04 -28.72
C LYS A 518 -2.43 -24.45 -27.32
N PRO A 519 -1.39 -23.64 -27.02
CA PRO A 519 -1.24 -22.99 -25.73
C PRO A 519 -2.41 -22.04 -25.44
N LYS A 520 -2.99 -22.19 -24.23
CA LYS A 520 -4.08 -21.36 -23.73
C LYS A 520 -3.63 -19.91 -23.51
N ILE A 521 -4.49 -18.97 -23.89
CA ILE A 521 -4.41 -17.57 -23.50
C ILE A 521 -4.49 -17.50 -21.97
N ALA A 522 -3.38 -17.13 -21.32
CA ALA A 522 -3.33 -16.94 -19.86
C ALA A 522 -4.04 -15.63 -19.44
N CYS A 523 -3.91 -14.56 -20.24
CA CYS A 523 -4.44 -13.25 -19.92
C CYS A 523 -5.93 -13.11 -20.23
N GLN A 524 -6.72 -12.77 -19.20
CA GLN A 524 -8.17 -12.54 -19.30
C GLN A 524 -8.55 -11.09 -19.65
N LYS A 525 -7.57 -10.18 -19.75
CA LYS A 525 -7.78 -8.73 -19.93
C LYS A 525 -6.69 -8.14 -20.82
N VAL A 526 -7.04 -7.18 -21.67
CA VAL A 526 -6.02 -6.40 -22.42
C VAL A 526 -5.38 -5.39 -21.48
N LYS A 527 -4.06 -5.44 -21.35
CA LYS A 527 -3.26 -4.52 -20.54
C LYS A 527 -3.10 -3.17 -21.22
N LEU A 528 -3.38 -2.10 -20.49
CA LEU A 528 -3.19 -0.74 -20.99
C LEU A 528 -1.70 -0.44 -21.20
N LEU A 529 -1.33 -0.01 -22.41
CA LEU A 529 -0.01 0.51 -22.72
C LEU A 529 0.36 1.64 -21.74
N CYS A 530 1.43 1.43 -20.97
CA CYS A 530 1.93 2.43 -20.02
C CYS A 530 2.51 3.63 -20.78
N GLU A 531 2.11 4.84 -20.41
CA GLU A 531 2.50 6.04 -21.14
C GLU A 531 4.00 6.35 -20.98
N THR A 532 4.55 6.17 -19.77
CA THR A 532 5.92 6.58 -19.42
C THR A 532 6.95 5.45 -19.41
N ARG A 533 6.54 4.18 -19.26
CA ARG A 533 7.45 3.02 -19.16
C ARG A 533 7.28 2.05 -20.32
N TRP A 534 8.31 1.93 -21.15
CA TRP A 534 8.30 1.08 -22.34
C TRP A 534 8.46 -0.42 -22.04
N VAL A 535 9.02 -0.78 -20.88
CA VAL A 535 9.03 -2.17 -20.37
C VAL A 535 7.63 -2.72 -20.22
N GLU A 536 6.74 -1.91 -19.62
CA GLU A 536 5.33 -2.26 -19.44
C GLU A 536 4.62 -2.33 -20.81
N ARG A 537 5.07 -1.56 -21.81
CA ARG A 537 4.60 -1.68 -23.20
C ARG A 537 5.04 -2.97 -23.88
N HIS A 538 6.28 -3.45 -23.66
CA HIS A 538 6.72 -4.75 -24.20
C HIS A 538 5.73 -5.86 -23.80
N THR A 539 5.41 -5.95 -22.50
CA THR A 539 4.42 -6.93 -22.02
C THR A 539 3.00 -6.63 -22.51
N SER A 540 2.59 -5.37 -22.64
CA SER A 540 1.28 -5.04 -23.25
C SER A 540 1.16 -5.51 -24.70
N LEU A 541 2.23 -5.45 -25.50
CA LEU A 541 2.22 -5.95 -26.88
C LEU A 541 2.18 -7.48 -26.90
N GLU A 542 2.93 -8.16 -26.04
CA GLU A 542 2.87 -9.62 -25.86
C GLU A 542 1.45 -10.09 -25.45
N GLU A 543 0.89 -9.49 -24.39
CA GLU A 543 -0.45 -9.82 -23.91
C GLU A 543 -1.54 -9.46 -24.94
N PHE A 544 -1.33 -8.45 -25.79
CA PHE A 544 -2.23 -8.12 -26.90
C PHE A 544 -2.12 -9.11 -28.07
N GLU A 545 -0.93 -9.63 -28.38
CA GLU A 545 -0.72 -10.67 -29.40
C GLU A 545 -1.43 -11.97 -28.99
N ASP A 546 -1.25 -12.40 -27.73
CA ASP A 546 -1.89 -13.61 -27.20
C ASP A 546 -3.43 -13.50 -27.18
N THR A 547 -3.95 -12.32 -26.84
CA THR A 547 -5.40 -12.06 -26.76
C THR A 547 -6.04 -11.62 -28.07
N TYR A 548 -5.27 -11.40 -29.15
CA TYR A 548 -5.76 -10.80 -30.40
C TYR A 548 -6.99 -11.52 -30.99
N GLU A 549 -6.92 -12.85 -31.09
CA GLU A 549 -8.01 -13.74 -31.52
C GLU A 549 -9.30 -13.50 -30.73
N ALA A 550 -9.21 -13.47 -29.39
CA ALA A 550 -10.34 -13.24 -28.50
C ALA A 550 -10.83 -11.77 -28.51
N VAL A 551 -9.95 -10.81 -28.78
CA VAL A 551 -10.28 -9.39 -28.96
C VAL A 551 -11.09 -9.18 -30.24
N VAL A 552 -10.67 -9.80 -31.35
CA VAL A 552 -11.39 -9.74 -32.63
C VAL A 552 -12.75 -10.40 -32.50
N GLU A 553 -12.82 -11.63 -31.99
CA GLU A 553 -14.09 -12.33 -31.75
C GLU A 553 -15.03 -11.52 -30.83
N CYS A 554 -14.49 -10.89 -29.79
CA CYS A 554 -15.27 -10.01 -28.92
C CYS A 554 -15.83 -8.79 -29.66
N MET A 555 -15.04 -8.15 -30.54
CA MET A 555 -15.52 -7.02 -31.34
C MET A 555 -16.54 -7.44 -32.40
N THR A 556 -16.36 -8.59 -33.04
CA THR A 556 -17.32 -9.19 -33.97
C THR A 556 -18.65 -9.46 -33.27
N ARG A 557 -18.64 -10.09 -32.08
CA ARG A 557 -19.84 -10.31 -31.23
C ARG A 557 -20.51 -9.01 -30.73
N ILE A 558 -19.79 -7.88 -30.67
CA ILE A 558 -20.39 -6.55 -30.36
C ILE A 558 -21.00 -5.91 -31.63
N CYS A 559 -20.48 -6.24 -32.82
CA CYS A 559 -20.96 -5.72 -34.09
C CYS A 559 -22.10 -6.54 -34.73
N ASP A 560 -22.28 -7.79 -34.31
CA ASP A 560 -23.33 -8.70 -34.77
C ASP A 560 -24.74 -8.24 -34.34
N PRO A 561 -25.65 -7.94 -35.28
CA PRO A 561 -27.05 -7.60 -34.99
C PRO A 561 -27.87 -8.72 -34.32
N GLN A 562 -27.45 -9.98 -34.42
CA GLN A 562 -28.12 -11.13 -33.82
C GLN A 562 -27.64 -11.44 -32.40
N SER A 563 -26.59 -10.76 -31.94
CA SER A 563 -25.97 -11.02 -30.64
C SER A 563 -26.94 -10.75 -29.47
N LYS A 564 -26.94 -11.64 -28.46
CA LYS A 564 -27.76 -11.49 -27.25
C LYS A 564 -27.18 -10.44 -26.29
N GLY A 565 -27.11 -9.20 -26.74
CA GLY A 565 -26.69 -8.06 -25.92
C GLY A 565 -27.10 -6.74 -26.54
N SER A 566 -28.02 -6.02 -25.88
CA SER A 566 -28.31 -4.63 -26.26
C SER A 566 -27.06 -3.76 -26.06
N TRP A 567 -26.44 -3.37 -27.18
CA TRP A 567 -25.30 -2.44 -27.25
C TRP A 567 -25.80 -1.13 -27.84
N ASP A 568 -25.33 -0.01 -27.30
CA ASP A 568 -25.69 1.30 -27.85
C ASP A 568 -24.94 1.56 -29.18
N PRO A 569 -25.50 2.37 -30.10
CA PRO A 569 -24.86 2.65 -31.39
C PRO A 569 -23.45 3.23 -31.31
N LYS A 570 -23.06 3.92 -30.22
CA LYS A 570 -21.70 4.46 -30.05
C LYS A 570 -20.72 3.34 -29.68
N THR A 571 -21.12 2.40 -28.83
CA THR A 571 -20.33 1.19 -28.55
C THR A 571 -20.15 0.33 -29.79
N ILE A 572 -21.21 0.08 -30.57
CA ILE A 572 -21.14 -0.68 -31.84
C ILE A 572 -20.22 0.03 -32.85
N SER A 573 -20.42 1.34 -33.05
CA SER A 573 -19.60 2.14 -33.97
C SER A 573 -18.12 2.15 -33.56
N LYS A 574 -17.81 2.31 -32.28
CA LYS A 574 -16.42 2.27 -31.79
C LYS A 574 -15.80 0.86 -31.85
N ALA A 575 -16.57 -0.20 -31.61
CA ALA A 575 -16.10 -1.58 -31.79
C ALA A 575 -15.72 -1.84 -33.26
N ARG A 576 -16.62 -1.51 -34.21
CA ARG A 576 -16.36 -1.64 -35.65
C ARG A 576 -15.16 -0.81 -36.10
N GLY A 577 -15.03 0.44 -35.61
CA GLY A 577 -13.90 1.32 -35.92
C GLY A 577 -12.57 0.78 -35.42
N LEU A 578 -12.52 0.24 -34.19
CA LEU A 578 -11.31 -0.37 -33.64
C LEU A 578 -10.95 -1.67 -34.36
N LEU A 579 -11.93 -2.54 -34.64
CA LEU A 579 -11.74 -3.78 -35.40
C LEU A 579 -11.16 -3.50 -36.80
N THR A 580 -11.73 -2.52 -37.50
CA THR A 580 -11.22 -2.07 -38.82
C THR A 580 -9.79 -1.53 -38.72
N SER A 581 -9.44 -0.85 -37.61
CA SER A 581 -8.11 -0.25 -37.42
C SER A 581 -7.03 -1.30 -37.18
N ILE A 582 -7.27 -2.26 -36.28
CA ILE A 582 -6.32 -3.36 -35.99
C ILE A 582 -6.13 -4.29 -37.18
N ALA A 583 -7.17 -4.46 -38.02
CA ALA A 583 -7.12 -5.23 -39.26
C ALA A 583 -6.40 -4.52 -40.42
N THR A 584 -5.97 -3.26 -40.30
CA THR A 584 -5.25 -2.63 -41.43
C THR A 584 -3.86 -3.26 -41.63
N PRO A 585 -3.44 -3.60 -42.87
CA PRO A 585 -2.11 -4.15 -43.12
C PRO A 585 -0.96 -3.29 -42.55
N GLY A 586 -1.11 -1.97 -42.55
CA GLY A 586 -0.16 -1.05 -41.92
C GLY A 586 -0.10 -1.19 -40.39
N CYS A 587 -1.23 -1.39 -39.71
CA CYS A 587 -1.25 -1.66 -38.27
C CYS A 587 -0.62 -3.03 -37.95
N LEU A 588 -0.92 -4.07 -38.74
CA LEU A 588 -0.33 -5.41 -38.57
C LEU A 588 1.18 -5.39 -38.79
N CYS A 589 1.66 -4.76 -39.86
CA CYS A 589 3.09 -4.65 -40.15
C CYS A 589 3.83 -3.79 -39.12
N ALA A 590 3.24 -2.68 -38.67
CA ALA A 590 3.80 -1.87 -37.59
C ALA A 590 3.84 -2.63 -36.26
N PHE A 591 2.78 -3.38 -35.94
CA PHE A 591 2.71 -4.20 -34.73
C PHE A 591 3.80 -5.26 -34.72
N ALA A 592 3.87 -6.10 -35.75
CA ALA A 592 4.86 -7.18 -35.85
C ALA A 592 6.31 -6.64 -35.85
N SER A 593 6.59 -5.60 -36.66
CA SER A 593 7.92 -4.96 -36.72
C SER A 593 8.35 -4.42 -35.36
N ASN A 594 7.46 -3.71 -34.66
CA ASN A 594 7.74 -3.16 -33.34
C ASN A 594 7.91 -4.26 -32.30
N ARG A 595 6.97 -5.21 -32.24
CA ARG A 595 6.95 -6.38 -31.34
C ARG A 595 8.23 -7.23 -31.40
N TYR A 596 8.83 -7.36 -32.57
CA TYR A 596 10.10 -8.06 -32.78
C TYR A 596 11.30 -7.26 -32.25
N LEU A 597 11.52 -6.05 -32.77
CA LEU A 597 12.67 -5.22 -32.42
C LEU A 597 12.70 -4.83 -30.93
N PHE A 598 11.53 -4.75 -30.30
CA PHE A 598 11.39 -4.51 -28.87
C PHE A 598 11.66 -5.75 -28.00
N GLY A 599 11.77 -6.94 -28.58
CA GLY A 599 12.19 -8.15 -27.87
C GLY A 599 13.61 -8.02 -27.31
N PHE A 600 14.53 -7.50 -28.13
CA PHE A 600 15.94 -7.32 -27.76
C PHE A 600 16.14 -6.37 -26.57
N THR A 601 15.36 -5.28 -26.50
CA THR A 601 15.48 -4.28 -25.41
C THR A 601 14.80 -4.70 -24.11
N LYS A 602 13.98 -5.76 -24.11
CA LYS A 602 13.23 -6.22 -22.94
C LYS A 602 14.13 -6.65 -21.79
N SER A 603 15.14 -7.49 -22.08
CA SER A 603 16.11 -7.97 -21.08
C SER A 603 16.96 -6.83 -20.52
N LEU A 604 17.47 -5.95 -21.39
CA LEU A 604 18.21 -4.75 -20.99
C LEU A 604 17.38 -3.85 -20.06
N SER A 605 16.10 -3.62 -20.35
CA SER A 605 15.33 -2.71 -19.49
C SER A 605 14.91 -3.32 -18.15
N LEU A 606 14.91 -4.65 -18.01
CA LEU A 606 14.82 -5.32 -16.71
C LEU A 606 16.16 -5.23 -15.96
N LEU A 607 17.28 -5.39 -16.67
CA LEU A 607 18.64 -5.26 -16.14
C LEU A 607 18.85 -3.86 -15.53
N LEU A 608 18.61 -2.79 -16.29
CA LEU A 608 18.75 -1.39 -15.85
C LEU A 608 17.82 -0.99 -14.67
N GLN A 609 16.79 -1.79 -14.39
CA GLN A 609 15.87 -1.63 -13.25
C GLN A 609 16.26 -2.49 -12.03
N GLY A 610 17.35 -3.26 -12.10
CA GLY A 610 17.91 -4.03 -10.97
C GLY A 610 18.41 -3.15 -9.82
N SER A 611 18.68 -3.76 -8.66
CA SER A 611 19.19 -3.07 -7.46
C SER A 611 20.71 -3.19 -7.27
N TYR A 612 21.38 -3.99 -8.09
CA TYR A 612 22.80 -4.32 -7.97
C TYR A 612 23.48 -4.21 -9.34
N GLN A 613 23.25 -3.09 -10.02
CA GLN A 613 23.84 -2.78 -11.33
C GLN A 613 25.27 -2.25 -11.18
N ASP A 614 26.21 -2.95 -11.81
CA ASP A 614 27.49 -2.40 -12.24
C ASP A 614 27.27 -1.57 -13.52
N VAL A 615 27.94 -0.42 -13.62
CA VAL A 615 27.90 0.44 -14.81
C VAL A 615 28.38 -0.32 -16.04
N VAL A 616 29.35 -1.22 -15.89
CA VAL A 616 30.05 -1.81 -17.05
C VAL A 616 29.13 -2.77 -17.81
N THR A 617 28.52 -3.71 -17.11
CA THR A 617 27.60 -4.70 -17.70
C THR A 617 26.45 -4.00 -18.43
N ALA A 618 25.90 -2.94 -17.85
CA ALA A 618 24.85 -2.15 -18.50
C ALA A 618 25.28 -1.60 -19.88
N TYR A 619 26.52 -1.10 -20.01
CA TYR A 619 27.04 -0.57 -21.29
C TYR A 619 27.38 -1.65 -22.32
N GLU A 620 27.83 -2.81 -21.86
CA GLU A 620 28.19 -3.93 -22.74
C GLU A 620 26.95 -4.57 -23.37
N GLU A 621 25.88 -4.74 -22.59
CA GLU A 621 24.58 -5.25 -23.06
C GLU A 621 23.91 -4.28 -24.05
N ILE A 622 24.08 -2.95 -23.84
CA ILE A 622 23.69 -1.93 -24.84
C ILE A 622 24.51 -2.09 -26.12
N GLY A 623 25.82 -2.27 -26.01
CA GLY A 623 26.71 -2.46 -27.17
C GLY A 623 26.37 -3.71 -27.98
N LEU A 624 26.04 -4.81 -27.30
CA LEU A 624 25.57 -6.05 -27.90
C LEU A 624 24.26 -5.84 -28.67
N ILE A 625 23.24 -5.22 -28.05
CA ILE A 625 21.96 -4.94 -28.71
C ILE A 625 22.12 -3.98 -29.91
N VAL A 626 22.97 -2.96 -29.79
CA VAL A 626 23.26 -2.03 -30.90
C VAL A 626 24.06 -2.70 -32.03
N THR A 627 24.71 -3.83 -31.77
CA THR A 627 25.39 -4.64 -32.81
C THR A 627 24.39 -5.57 -33.48
N GLU A 628 23.64 -6.38 -32.73
CA GLU A 628 22.61 -7.27 -33.31
C GLU A 628 21.57 -6.50 -34.13
N LEU A 629 21.15 -5.30 -33.68
CA LEU A 629 20.22 -4.46 -34.46
C LEU A 629 20.82 -3.95 -35.79
N LYS A 630 22.16 -3.87 -35.92
CA LYS A 630 22.82 -3.59 -37.20
C LYS A 630 22.93 -4.84 -38.07
N ASP A 631 23.22 -5.98 -37.47
CA ASP A 631 23.30 -7.25 -38.18
C ASP A 631 21.91 -7.66 -38.74
N ILE A 632 20.83 -7.38 -37.99
CA ILE A 632 19.43 -7.44 -38.45
C ILE A 632 19.15 -6.40 -39.54
N ARG A 633 19.80 -5.24 -39.51
CA ARG A 633 19.63 -4.17 -40.51
C ARG A 633 20.31 -4.49 -41.85
N GLU A 634 21.40 -5.26 -41.82
CA GLU A 634 22.07 -5.81 -43.00
C GLU A 634 21.29 -7.02 -43.54
N ARG A 635 20.82 -7.91 -42.66
CA ARG A 635 20.02 -9.11 -42.99
C ARG A 635 18.51 -8.84 -43.10
N ALA A 636 18.11 -7.58 -43.32
CA ALA A 636 16.73 -7.11 -43.13
C ALA A 636 15.70 -7.80 -44.06
N ASP A 637 16.13 -8.28 -45.23
CA ASP A 637 15.27 -9.02 -46.16
C ASP A 637 14.84 -10.39 -45.57
N ASP A 638 15.81 -11.18 -45.10
CA ASP A 638 15.57 -12.51 -44.50
C ASP A 638 14.90 -12.42 -43.12
N GLU A 639 15.29 -11.44 -42.32
CA GLU A 639 14.70 -11.16 -41.01
C GLU A 639 13.22 -10.80 -41.11
N PHE A 640 12.85 -9.95 -42.08
CA PHE A 640 11.45 -9.62 -42.31
C PHE A 640 10.63 -10.85 -42.74
N ARG A 641 11.18 -11.66 -43.66
CA ARG A 641 10.53 -12.88 -44.14
C ARG A 641 10.38 -13.95 -43.06
N SER A 642 11.40 -14.14 -42.22
CA SER A 642 11.43 -15.25 -41.25
C SER A 642 10.72 -14.91 -39.94
N ASN A 643 10.85 -13.67 -39.45
CA ASN A 643 10.40 -13.28 -38.12
C ASN A 643 9.18 -12.34 -38.11
N ILE A 644 8.98 -11.52 -39.15
CA ILE A 644 7.90 -10.52 -39.18
C ILE A 644 6.69 -11.01 -39.97
N LEU A 645 6.89 -11.55 -41.17
CA LEU A 645 5.82 -12.02 -42.06
C LEU A 645 4.90 -13.09 -41.43
N PRO A 646 5.40 -14.14 -40.75
CA PRO A 646 4.53 -15.16 -40.15
C PRO A 646 3.64 -14.61 -39.03
N VAL A 647 4.09 -13.56 -38.32
CA VAL A 647 3.29 -12.86 -37.30
C VAL A 647 2.21 -12.01 -37.96
N ILE A 648 2.52 -11.32 -39.06
CA ILE A 648 1.53 -10.58 -39.86
C ILE A 648 0.45 -11.55 -40.37
N GLU A 649 0.83 -12.69 -40.96
CA GLU A 649 -0.10 -13.69 -41.49
C GLU A 649 -0.98 -14.32 -40.40
N LYS A 650 -0.37 -14.72 -39.27
CA LYS A 650 -1.06 -15.20 -38.06
C LYS A 650 -2.16 -14.24 -37.61
N LEU A 651 -1.90 -12.93 -37.59
CA LEU A 651 -2.87 -11.92 -37.15
C LEU A 651 -3.90 -11.60 -38.25
N ALA A 652 -3.49 -11.59 -39.51
CA ALA A 652 -4.33 -11.31 -40.67
C ALA A 652 -5.46 -12.33 -40.83
N VAL A 653 -5.17 -13.64 -40.63
CA VAL A 653 -6.15 -14.74 -40.71
C VAL A 653 -7.37 -14.51 -39.80
N HIS A 654 -7.18 -13.96 -38.60
CA HIS A 654 -8.27 -13.71 -37.66
C HIS A 654 -9.21 -12.56 -38.09
N THR A 655 -8.84 -11.81 -39.13
CA THR A 655 -9.56 -10.59 -39.58
C THR A 655 -9.87 -10.60 -41.08
N ASP A 656 -9.66 -11.74 -41.76
CA ASP A 656 -9.76 -11.89 -43.22
C ASP A 656 -8.94 -10.83 -44.01
N THR A 657 -7.82 -10.39 -43.45
CA THR A 657 -7.06 -9.25 -43.97
C THR A 657 -6.14 -9.63 -45.12
N ILE A 658 -6.37 -9.03 -46.30
CA ILE A 658 -5.48 -9.17 -47.46
C ILE A 658 -4.30 -8.19 -47.33
N ILE A 659 -3.11 -8.72 -46.99
CA ILE A 659 -1.86 -7.95 -46.96
C ILE A 659 -1.50 -7.48 -48.37
N SER A 660 -1.56 -6.16 -48.59
CA SER A 660 -1.55 -5.54 -49.91
C SER A 660 -0.77 -4.23 -49.91
N ILE A 661 -0.26 -3.82 -51.08
CA ILE A 661 0.35 -2.49 -51.26
C ILE A 661 -0.77 -1.43 -51.24
N PRO A 662 -0.72 -0.42 -50.36
CA PRO A 662 -1.75 0.60 -50.28
C PRO A 662 -1.84 1.46 -51.54
N ARG A 663 -3.08 1.75 -51.97
CA ARG A 663 -3.36 2.56 -53.17
C ARG A 663 -2.77 3.97 -53.07
N ARG A 664 -1.94 4.37 -54.04
CA ARG A 664 -1.51 5.76 -54.26
C ARG A 664 -2.73 6.63 -54.60
N CYS A 665 -2.99 7.68 -53.81
CA CYS A 665 -4.19 8.53 -53.89
C CYS A 665 -3.84 10.03 -53.89
N LYS A 666 -4.44 10.82 -54.81
CA LYS A 666 -4.15 12.26 -55.02
C LYS A 666 -4.27 13.17 -53.77
N ARG A 667 -4.90 12.70 -52.68
CA ARG A 667 -5.08 13.46 -51.41
C ARG A 667 -4.24 12.92 -50.23
N GLN A 668 -3.62 11.74 -50.36
CA GLN A 668 -2.83 11.12 -49.29
C GLN A 668 -1.35 11.09 -49.66
N THR A 669 -0.74 12.27 -49.70
CA THR A 669 0.67 12.50 -50.04
C THR A 669 1.63 12.19 -48.88
N LEU A 670 1.15 12.25 -47.63
CA LEU A 670 1.95 12.13 -46.40
C LEU A 670 2.32 10.68 -46.00
N ARG A 671 2.16 9.69 -46.89
CA ARG A 671 2.61 8.30 -46.64
C ARG A 671 3.93 8.01 -47.35
N GLY A 672 4.68 7.02 -46.85
CA GLY A 672 5.78 6.41 -47.59
C GLY A 672 5.29 5.76 -48.89
N ASN A 673 5.31 6.50 -50.00
CA ASN A 673 4.88 6.02 -51.32
C ASN A 673 6.01 5.26 -52.05
N VAL A 674 6.83 4.50 -51.32
CA VAL A 674 8.01 3.78 -51.83
C VAL A 674 7.63 2.79 -52.93
N GLU A 675 8.51 2.59 -53.91
CA GLU A 675 8.32 1.62 -54.98
C GLU A 675 8.77 0.23 -54.54
N ALA A 676 7.93 -0.75 -54.82
CA ALA A 676 8.06 -2.14 -54.41
C ALA A 676 7.25 -3.03 -55.37
N SER A 677 7.78 -4.20 -55.65
CA SER A 677 7.19 -5.28 -56.46
C SER A 677 6.19 -6.13 -55.68
N SER A 678 6.32 -6.19 -54.35
CA SER A 678 5.48 -7.02 -53.47
C SER A 678 5.04 -6.29 -52.20
N PRO A 679 3.97 -6.72 -51.51
CA PRO A 679 3.61 -6.21 -50.20
C PRO A 679 4.72 -6.40 -49.16
N GLU A 680 5.44 -7.53 -49.22
CA GLU A 680 6.59 -7.84 -48.35
C GLU A 680 7.68 -6.75 -48.48
N GLU A 681 8.09 -6.44 -49.70
CA GLU A 681 9.09 -5.41 -50.00
C GLU A 681 8.60 -4.01 -49.61
N TYR A 682 7.31 -3.70 -49.87
CA TYR A 682 6.72 -2.41 -49.51
C TYR A 682 6.73 -2.18 -48.00
N TRP A 683 6.22 -3.12 -47.20
CA TRP A 683 6.15 -2.96 -45.74
C TRP A 683 7.52 -3.05 -45.07
N ARG A 684 8.44 -3.87 -45.60
CA ARG A 684 9.85 -3.88 -45.17
C ARG A 684 10.52 -2.52 -45.36
N ARG A 685 10.42 -1.92 -46.56
CA ARG A 685 11.02 -0.61 -46.88
C ARG A 685 10.35 0.56 -46.17
N THR A 686 9.05 0.51 -45.94
CA THR A 686 8.29 1.62 -45.37
C THR A 686 8.20 1.61 -43.84
N ILE A 687 8.32 0.47 -43.17
CA ILE A 687 8.16 0.36 -41.70
C ILE A 687 9.40 -0.27 -41.05
N PHE A 688 9.76 -1.50 -41.44
CA PHE A 688 10.77 -2.28 -40.72
C PHE A 688 12.16 -1.63 -40.75
N ILE A 689 12.65 -1.30 -41.95
CA ILE A 689 13.95 -0.66 -42.15
C ILE A 689 14.05 0.71 -41.44
N PRO A 690 13.10 1.67 -41.64
CA PRO A 690 13.13 2.94 -40.91
C PRO A 690 13.06 2.80 -39.38
N LEU A 691 12.29 1.83 -38.86
CA LEU A 691 12.19 1.59 -37.42
C LEU A 691 13.49 1.05 -36.82
N ILE A 692 14.22 0.19 -37.54
CA ILE A 692 15.57 -0.24 -37.14
C ILE A 692 16.56 0.93 -37.20
N ASP A 693 16.60 1.66 -38.33
CA ASP A 693 17.55 2.77 -38.54
C ASP A 693 17.37 3.85 -37.45
N HIS A 694 16.13 4.19 -37.10
CA HIS A 694 15.85 5.11 -35.99
C HIS A 694 16.20 4.50 -34.61
N LEU A 695 15.92 3.22 -34.36
CA LEU A 695 16.24 2.58 -33.07
C LEU A 695 17.75 2.49 -32.84
N VAL A 696 18.53 2.12 -33.86
CA VAL A 696 19.99 2.09 -33.81
C VAL A 696 20.55 3.50 -33.58
N ALA A 697 20.04 4.52 -34.29
CA ALA A 697 20.47 5.90 -34.13
C ALA A 697 20.18 6.44 -32.71
N GLU A 698 18.95 6.25 -32.22
CA GLU A 698 18.48 6.72 -30.92
C GLU A 698 19.20 6.04 -29.73
N LEU A 699 19.46 4.73 -29.81
CA LEU A 699 20.29 4.03 -28.83
C LEU A 699 21.75 4.51 -28.89
N THR A 700 22.30 4.70 -30.11
CA THR A 700 23.70 5.10 -30.30
C THR A 700 23.96 6.51 -29.76
N ASP A 701 23.19 7.52 -30.16
CA ASP A 701 23.39 8.91 -29.72
C ASP A 701 23.20 9.05 -28.19
N ARG A 702 22.10 8.55 -27.65
CA ARG A 702 21.76 8.85 -26.25
C ARG A 702 22.69 8.17 -25.24
N PHE A 703 23.16 6.97 -25.53
CA PHE A 703 24.12 6.27 -24.66
C PHE A 703 25.58 6.69 -24.88
N GLN A 704 25.95 7.29 -26.02
CA GLN A 704 27.26 7.96 -26.18
C GLN A 704 27.44 9.19 -25.27
N ASN A 705 26.33 9.78 -24.79
CA ASN A 705 26.33 11.04 -24.04
C ASN A 705 26.50 10.91 -22.51
N LEU A 706 26.61 9.69 -21.95
CA LEU A 706 27.07 9.53 -20.57
C LEU A 706 28.54 9.98 -20.46
N SER A 707 28.98 10.47 -19.30
CA SER A 707 30.26 11.19 -19.18
C SER A 707 31.47 10.33 -19.62
N LYS A 708 31.94 10.60 -20.84
CA LYS A 708 32.96 9.81 -21.57
C LYS A 708 34.22 9.50 -20.75
N CYS A 709 34.62 10.40 -19.85
CA CYS A 709 35.78 10.21 -18.98
C CYS A 709 35.52 9.25 -17.80
N ALA A 710 34.30 9.19 -17.26
CA ALA A 710 33.93 8.17 -16.29
C ALA A 710 33.84 6.78 -16.95
N VAL A 711 33.24 6.69 -18.15
CA VAL A 711 33.18 5.44 -18.93
C VAL A 711 34.59 4.94 -19.31
N ARG A 712 35.54 5.85 -19.58
CA ARG A 712 36.97 5.49 -19.77
C ARG A 712 37.61 4.88 -18.52
N GLY A 713 37.16 5.24 -17.31
CA GLY A 713 37.60 4.59 -16.07
C GLY A 713 37.35 3.07 -16.06
N LEU A 714 36.37 2.59 -16.82
CA LEU A 714 36.08 1.16 -16.97
C LEU A 714 37.17 0.39 -17.74
N CYS A 715 38.06 1.09 -18.47
CA CYS A 715 39.25 0.49 -19.08
C CYS A 715 40.27 -0.03 -18.04
N LEU A 716 40.07 0.22 -16.75
CA LEU A 716 40.85 -0.39 -15.67
C LEU A 716 40.42 -1.83 -15.33
N LEU A 717 39.27 -2.31 -15.83
CA LEU A 717 38.88 -3.72 -15.71
C LEU A 717 39.80 -4.62 -16.56
N PRO A 718 40.24 -5.79 -16.06
CA PRO A 718 41.15 -6.71 -16.75
C PRO A 718 40.85 -6.94 -18.23
N ARG A 719 39.60 -7.30 -18.55
CA ARG A 719 39.09 -7.52 -19.92
C ARG A 719 39.21 -6.31 -20.85
N SER A 720 39.25 -5.10 -20.30
CA SER A 720 39.30 -3.83 -21.02
C SER A 720 40.70 -3.18 -21.03
N LEU A 721 41.67 -3.74 -20.29
CA LEU A 721 43.06 -3.29 -20.27
C LEU A 721 43.80 -3.36 -21.63
N PRO A 722 43.49 -4.26 -22.58
CA PRO A 722 44.09 -4.19 -23.92
C PRO A 722 43.89 -2.80 -24.55
N SER A 723 42.68 -2.26 -24.43
CA SER A 723 42.28 -0.94 -24.95
C SER A 723 42.86 0.25 -24.18
N LEU A 724 43.38 0.05 -22.95
CA LEU A 724 43.97 1.11 -22.13
C LEU A 724 45.26 1.65 -22.77
N ASN A 725 45.19 2.83 -23.38
CA ASN A 725 46.31 3.54 -24.00
C ASN A 725 46.63 4.86 -23.27
N ASP A 726 47.74 5.50 -23.58
CA ASP A 726 48.22 6.69 -22.84
C ASP A 726 47.23 7.87 -22.87
N GLN A 727 46.48 8.04 -23.97
CA GLN A 727 45.41 9.04 -24.06
C GLN A 727 44.30 8.74 -23.05
N ILE A 728 43.81 7.49 -22.99
CA ILE A 728 42.79 7.07 -22.04
C ILE A 728 43.30 7.16 -20.59
N VAL A 729 44.58 6.87 -20.34
CA VAL A 729 45.20 7.09 -19.01
C VAL A 729 45.16 8.58 -18.64
N ALA A 730 45.51 9.50 -19.56
CA ALA A 730 45.37 10.93 -19.34
C ALA A 730 43.90 11.36 -19.10
N ASP A 731 42.96 10.86 -19.92
CA ASP A 731 41.52 11.17 -19.77
C ASP A 731 40.95 10.72 -18.40
N ILE A 732 41.42 9.59 -17.86
CA ILE A 732 41.09 9.10 -16.51
C ILE A 732 41.77 9.97 -15.46
N LYS A 733 43.05 10.32 -15.68
CA LYS A 733 43.84 11.14 -14.77
C LYS A 733 43.22 12.52 -14.56
N ASP A 734 42.85 13.20 -15.64
CA ASP A 734 42.23 14.51 -15.59
C ASP A 734 40.91 14.49 -14.82
N PHE A 735 40.03 13.51 -15.11
CA PHE A 735 38.69 13.42 -14.51
C PHE A 735 38.69 13.04 -13.02
N PHE A 736 39.58 12.13 -12.60
CA PHE A 736 39.64 11.66 -11.21
C PHE A 736 40.71 12.35 -10.35
N SER A 737 41.58 13.17 -10.97
CA SER A 737 42.71 13.91 -10.39
C SER A 737 42.50 14.32 -8.94
N ASP A 738 41.56 15.23 -8.69
CA ASP A 738 41.34 15.84 -7.38
C ASP A 738 40.88 14.87 -6.27
N ASP A 739 40.52 13.60 -6.58
CA ASP A 739 40.18 12.57 -5.57
C ASP A 739 41.33 11.56 -5.36
N MET A 740 42.32 11.52 -6.24
CA MET A 740 43.43 10.56 -6.18
C MET A 740 44.34 10.81 -4.96
N PRO A 741 44.65 9.79 -4.13
CA PRO A 741 45.54 9.96 -2.98
C PRO A 741 46.98 10.35 -3.34
N ALA A 742 47.44 9.99 -4.56
CA ALA A 742 48.81 10.18 -5.01
C ALA A 742 48.88 10.38 -6.54
N GLN A 743 48.27 11.46 -7.06
CA GLN A 743 48.18 11.81 -8.49
C GLN A 743 49.48 11.61 -9.30
N THR A 744 50.63 11.93 -8.70
CA THR A 744 51.97 11.86 -9.32
C THR A 744 52.39 10.44 -9.71
N ASN A 745 51.79 9.43 -9.09
CA ASN A 745 52.20 8.03 -9.21
C ASN A 745 51.26 7.22 -10.12
N PHE A 746 50.16 7.82 -10.60
CA PHE A 746 49.12 7.12 -11.36
C PHE A 746 49.63 6.54 -12.70
N ASP A 747 50.61 7.17 -13.33
CA ASP A 747 51.16 6.71 -14.62
C ASP A 747 52.05 5.47 -14.46
N GLN A 748 52.71 5.31 -13.30
CA GLN A 748 53.45 4.12 -12.91
C GLN A 748 52.50 3.03 -12.41
N GLU A 749 51.50 3.42 -11.61
CA GLU A 749 50.49 2.53 -11.05
C GLU A 749 49.66 1.85 -12.13
N SER A 750 49.21 2.59 -13.16
CA SER A 750 48.49 2.05 -14.32
C SER A 750 49.34 1.09 -15.16
N LYS A 751 50.65 1.33 -15.29
CA LYS A 751 51.59 0.40 -15.96
C LYS A 751 51.79 -0.89 -15.16
N LEU A 752 51.93 -0.79 -13.84
CA LEU A 752 51.98 -1.97 -12.95
C LEU A 752 50.65 -2.75 -12.94
N TRP A 753 49.53 -2.05 -12.98
CA TRP A 753 48.19 -2.64 -13.05
C TRP A 753 47.94 -3.38 -14.36
N LYS A 754 48.30 -2.76 -15.49
CA LYS A 754 48.27 -3.40 -16.81
C LYS A 754 49.18 -4.64 -16.84
N ARG A 755 50.37 -4.58 -16.23
CA ARG A 755 51.25 -5.76 -16.08
C ARG A 755 50.66 -6.85 -15.17
N LYS A 756 49.96 -6.50 -14.08
CA LYS A 756 49.36 -7.47 -13.14
C LYS A 756 48.34 -8.37 -13.85
N TRP A 757 47.45 -7.77 -14.65
CA TRP A 757 46.23 -8.45 -15.10
C TRP A 757 46.27 -9.00 -16.53
N LEU A 758 47.16 -8.51 -17.41
CA LEU A 758 47.21 -8.95 -18.81
C LEU A 758 47.48 -10.46 -19.02
N ASN A 759 48.04 -11.14 -18.01
CA ASN A 759 48.49 -12.54 -18.10
C ASN A 759 47.81 -13.43 -17.03
N ILE A 760 46.60 -13.07 -16.56
CA ILE A 760 45.83 -13.86 -15.59
C ILE A 760 44.60 -14.44 -16.28
N GLU A 761 44.43 -15.77 -16.21
CA GLU A 761 43.31 -16.49 -16.82
C GLU A 761 41.98 -16.22 -16.09
N GLU A 762 41.98 -16.33 -14.74
CA GLU A 762 40.83 -16.00 -13.89
C GLU A 762 40.89 -14.54 -13.38
N ALA A 763 40.56 -13.58 -14.25
CA ALA A 763 40.58 -12.17 -13.91
C ALA A 763 39.18 -11.62 -13.53
N PRO A 764 39.06 -10.71 -12.53
CA PRO A 764 37.77 -10.10 -12.14
C PRO A 764 37.06 -9.37 -13.29
N THR A 765 35.76 -9.64 -13.47
CA THR A 765 34.95 -9.12 -14.58
C THR A 765 34.12 -7.89 -14.23
N THR A 766 33.84 -7.66 -12.94
CA THR A 766 32.99 -6.57 -12.43
C THR A 766 33.76 -5.66 -11.46
N LEU A 767 33.35 -4.41 -11.30
CA LEU A 767 34.00 -3.47 -10.38
C LEU A 767 33.97 -3.97 -8.92
N SER A 768 32.91 -4.68 -8.52
CA SER A 768 32.76 -5.23 -7.17
C SER A 768 33.71 -6.39 -6.88
N THR A 769 34.00 -7.24 -7.88
CA THR A 769 35.02 -8.30 -7.73
C THR A 769 36.43 -7.72 -7.87
N LEU A 770 36.59 -6.70 -8.71
CA LEU A 770 37.87 -6.02 -8.92
C LEU A 770 38.36 -5.29 -7.66
N ILE A 771 37.50 -4.53 -6.97
CA ILE A 771 37.88 -3.82 -5.74
C ILE A 771 38.32 -4.79 -4.63
N GLN A 772 37.65 -5.94 -4.49
CA GLN A 772 38.02 -6.99 -3.53
C GLN A 772 39.39 -7.62 -3.87
N ALA A 773 39.73 -7.74 -5.16
CA ALA A 773 41.04 -8.20 -5.63
C ALA A 773 42.10 -7.08 -5.75
N THR A 774 41.80 -5.86 -5.28
CA THR A 774 42.69 -4.69 -5.32
C THR A 774 43.40 -4.49 -3.99
N ASN A 775 44.72 -4.59 -3.98
CA ASN A 775 45.51 -4.20 -2.81
C ASN A 775 45.59 -2.66 -2.75
N ALA A 776 44.74 -2.04 -1.92
CA ALA A 776 44.64 -0.59 -1.75
C ALA A 776 45.95 0.11 -1.34
N LYS A 777 46.93 -0.61 -0.76
CA LYS A 777 48.26 -0.06 -0.40
C LYS A 777 49.23 -0.05 -1.59
N MET A 778 49.08 -0.98 -2.53
CA MET A 778 49.90 -1.07 -3.74
C MET A 778 49.31 -0.26 -4.90
N PHE A 779 47.98 -0.15 -4.96
CA PHE A 779 47.23 0.52 -6.01
C PHE A 779 46.24 1.55 -5.42
N PRO A 780 46.70 2.60 -4.73
CA PRO A 780 45.84 3.54 -4.01
C PRO A 780 44.98 4.42 -4.93
N ASN A 781 45.51 4.85 -6.09
CA ASN A 781 44.77 5.70 -7.02
C ASN A 781 43.73 4.87 -7.78
N ILE A 782 44.12 3.69 -8.27
CA ILE A 782 43.23 2.76 -8.99
C ILE A 782 42.15 2.22 -8.07
N HIS A 783 42.46 1.87 -6.81
CA HIS A 783 41.43 1.53 -5.83
C HIS A 783 40.42 2.68 -5.68
N ARG A 784 40.90 3.91 -5.46
CA ARG A 784 40.03 5.11 -5.35
C ARG A 784 39.15 5.32 -6.59
N ILE A 785 39.71 5.17 -7.80
CA ILE A 785 38.95 5.29 -9.05
C ILE A 785 37.87 4.19 -9.11
N ILE A 786 38.19 2.94 -8.81
CA ILE A 786 37.20 1.83 -8.76
C ILE A 786 36.11 2.12 -7.72
N THR A 787 36.46 2.66 -6.55
CA THR A 787 35.48 3.05 -5.52
C THR A 787 34.55 4.16 -6.01
N LEU A 788 35.07 5.16 -6.72
CA LEU A 788 34.27 6.25 -7.32
C LEU A 788 33.39 5.75 -8.47
N LEU A 789 33.85 4.79 -9.28
CA LEU A 789 33.06 4.16 -10.33
C LEU A 789 31.90 3.33 -9.76
N LEU A 790 32.11 2.62 -8.63
CA LEU A 790 31.05 1.91 -7.90
C LEU A 790 29.98 2.85 -7.32
N LEU A 791 30.36 4.08 -6.93
CA LEU A 791 29.44 5.09 -6.43
C LEU A 791 28.48 5.64 -7.50
N ILE A 792 28.83 5.59 -8.78
CA ILE A 792 27.99 6.12 -9.87
C ILE A 792 26.69 5.29 -9.99
N PRO A 793 25.50 5.89 -9.81
CA PRO A 793 24.23 5.22 -10.04
C PRO A 793 23.92 5.13 -11.54
N VAL A 794 23.57 3.94 -12.03
CA VAL A 794 23.20 3.68 -13.44
C VAL A 794 21.80 4.23 -13.76
N SER A 795 20.89 4.16 -12.80
CA SER A 795 19.50 4.62 -12.93
C SER A 795 18.97 5.10 -11.58
N SER A 796 17.87 5.86 -11.58
CA SER A 796 17.11 6.27 -10.38
C SER A 796 16.16 5.16 -9.88
N ALA A 797 16.45 3.89 -10.20
CA ALA A 797 15.53 2.78 -10.00
C ALA A 797 15.24 2.50 -8.51
N THR A 798 16.13 2.86 -7.58
CA THR A 798 15.82 2.79 -6.15
C THR A 798 14.71 3.76 -5.77
N VAL A 799 14.73 4.98 -6.32
CA VAL A 799 13.65 5.95 -6.10
C VAL A 799 12.35 5.50 -6.78
N GLU A 800 12.38 4.99 -8.03
CA GLU A 800 11.17 4.44 -8.69
C GLU A 800 10.51 3.28 -7.91
N ARG A 801 11.32 2.43 -7.26
CA ARG A 801 10.83 1.36 -6.36
C ARG A 801 10.21 1.94 -5.09
N GLY A 802 10.78 2.99 -4.51
CA GLY A 802 10.23 3.70 -3.35
C GLY A 802 8.95 4.49 -3.65
N ASN A 803 8.87 5.11 -4.82
CA ASN A 803 7.67 5.75 -5.38
C ASN A 803 6.49 4.75 -5.48
N SER A 804 6.80 3.45 -5.65
CA SER A 804 5.83 2.35 -5.61
C SER A 804 5.47 1.86 -4.19
N ALA A 805 6.21 2.27 -3.15
CA ALA A 805 5.83 2.10 -1.75
C ALA A 805 4.87 3.23 -1.28
N ILE A 806 5.12 4.49 -1.66
CA ILE A 806 4.26 5.63 -1.30
C ILE A 806 2.80 5.38 -1.69
N LYS A 807 2.54 4.89 -2.91
CA LYS A 807 1.18 4.58 -3.41
C LYS A 807 0.42 3.53 -2.57
N ARG A 808 1.12 2.76 -1.72
CA ARG A 808 0.52 1.81 -0.76
C ARG A 808 0.35 2.40 0.63
N ILE A 809 1.14 3.42 0.99
CA ILE A 809 1.13 4.07 2.31
C ILE A 809 0.09 5.20 2.35
N LYS A 810 0.15 6.12 1.38
CA LYS A 810 -0.79 7.25 1.22
C LYS A 810 -1.92 6.82 0.28
N SER A 811 -2.85 6.03 0.79
CA SER A 811 -4.10 5.69 0.11
C SER A 811 -5.13 6.81 0.21
N SER A 812 -6.25 6.73 -0.51
CA SER A 812 -7.30 7.77 -0.51
C SER A 812 -7.89 8.04 0.88
N GLN A 813 -8.03 6.99 1.69
CA GLN A 813 -8.45 7.05 3.11
C GLN A 813 -7.37 7.66 4.03
N ARG A 814 -6.14 7.84 3.54
CA ARG A 814 -4.96 8.34 4.29
C ARG A 814 -4.32 9.57 3.61
N SER A 815 -5.08 10.24 2.75
CA SER A 815 -4.66 11.40 1.95
C SER A 815 -4.22 12.60 2.79
N THR A 816 -4.79 12.77 3.99
CA THR A 816 -4.47 13.82 4.98
C THR A 816 -3.22 13.55 5.82
N MET A 817 -2.38 12.57 5.45
CA MET A 817 -1.14 12.26 6.16
C MET A 817 -0.07 13.33 5.91
N GLY A 818 0.40 13.98 6.98
CA GLY A 818 1.49 14.95 6.95
C GLY A 818 2.88 14.33 6.69
N GLN A 819 3.81 15.18 6.27
CA GLN A 819 5.07 14.78 5.62
C GLN A 819 5.99 13.93 6.51
N ASP A 820 6.14 14.24 7.80
CA ASP A 820 7.01 13.48 8.71
C ASP A 820 6.52 12.05 8.91
N ARG A 821 5.20 11.86 9.04
CA ARG A 821 4.60 10.53 9.17
C ARG A 821 4.62 9.75 7.86
N LEU A 822 4.49 10.43 6.72
CA LEU A 822 4.67 9.83 5.39
C LEU A 822 6.11 9.33 5.20
N ASN A 823 7.09 10.18 5.52
CA ASN A 823 8.51 9.84 5.48
C ASN A 823 8.82 8.63 6.37
N ALA A 824 8.49 8.72 7.65
CA ALA A 824 8.83 7.67 8.61
C ALA A 824 8.21 6.31 8.25
N LEU A 825 6.94 6.29 7.83
CA LEU A 825 6.30 5.05 7.36
C LEU A 825 6.91 4.53 6.06
N THR A 826 7.37 5.40 5.17
CA THR A 826 8.00 4.99 3.90
C THR A 826 9.39 4.42 4.13
N LEU A 827 10.18 5.04 5.01
CA LEU A 827 11.48 4.52 5.43
C LEU A 827 11.34 3.16 6.15
N LEU A 828 10.39 3.03 7.09
CA LEU A 828 10.08 1.75 7.77
C LEU A 828 9.61 0.65 6.80
N GLN A 829 8.83 1.02 5.77
CA GLN A 829 8.31 0.07 4.79
C GLN A 829 9.38 -0.41 3.80
N ILE A 830 10.40 0.40 3.51
CA ILE A 830 11.49 0.12 2.57
C ILE A 830 12.67 -0.54 3.28
N HIS A 831 13.18 0.07 4.36
CA HIS A 831 14.38 -0.34 5.09
C HIS A 831 14.10 -1.41 6.16
N ARG A 832 13.37 -2.45 5.75
CA ARG A 832 13.01 -3.60 6.60
C ARG A 832 14.21 -4.43 7.07
N ASP A 833 15.35 -4.23 6.41
CA ASP A 833 16.64 -4.85 6.69
C ASP A 833 17.49 -4.08 7.72
N ILE A 834 17.11 -2.85 8.08
CA ILE A 834 17.76 -2.08 9.15
C ILE A 834 17.09 -2.44 10.50
N PRO A 835 17.80 -3.10 11.44
CA PRO A 835 17.22 -3.48 12.72
C PRO A 835 16.97 -2.24 13.60
N LEU A 836 15.75 -2.14 14.15
CA LEU A 836 15.34 -1.02 14.99
C LEU A 836 15.84 -1.19 16.43
N ASP A 837 16.64 -0.22 16.91
CA ASP A 837 16.99 -0.13 18.32
C ASP A 837 15.87 0.58 19.09
N TYR A 838 14.93 -0.20 19.61
CA TYR A 838 13.78 0.31 20.37
C TYR A 838 14.17 1.17 21.57
N LYS A 839 15.33 0.92 22.21
CA LYS A 839 15.80 1.74 23.34
C LYS A 839 16.20 3.13 22.83
N LYS A 840 17.08 3.19 21.82
CA LYS A 840 17.48 4.48 21.21
C LYS A 840 16.28 5.26 20.64
N ILE A 841 15.29 4.59 20.06
CA ILE A 841 14.08 5.26 19.55
C ILE A 841 13.27 5.89 20.70
N VAL A 842 13.16 5.20 21.84
CA VAL A 842 12.53 5.75 23.07
C VAL A 842 13.38 6.90 23.65
N ASP A 843 14.71 6.77 23.70
CA ASP A 843 15.61 7.83 24.18
C ASP A 843 15.50 9.10 23.32
N ILE A 844 15.46 8.97 21.98
CA ILE A 844 15.23 10.07 21.04
C ILE A 844 13.86 10.72 21.29
N PHE A 845 12.81 9.91 21.53
CA PHE A 845 11.46 10.43 21.84
C PHE A 845 11.43 11.20 23.17
N ILE A 846 12.06 10.69 24.22
CA ILE A 846 12.18 11.33 25.54
C ILE A 846 12.90 12.68 25.40
N ASN A 847 14.10 12.67 24.80
CA ASN A 847 14.94 13.86 24.64
C ASN A 847 14.26 14.97 23.82
N LYS A 848 13.44 14.62 22.82
CA LYS A 848 12.66 15.60 22.03
C LYS A 848 11.34 16.04 22.67
N ASN A 849 10.85 15.40 23.74
CA ASN A 849 9.54 15.70 24.35
C ASN A 849 9.59 15.87 25.89
N PRO A 850 10.56 16.57 26.51
CA PRO A 850 10.75 16.60 27.97
C PRO A 850 9.52 17.09 28.75
N ARG A 851 8.75 18.04 28.20
CA ARG A 851 7.50 18.54 28.83
C ARG A 851 6.36 17.51 28.91
N ARG A 852 6.49 16.34 28.27
CA ARG A 852 5.49 15.25 28.36
C ARG A 852 5.72 14.30 29.54
N MET A 853 6.83 14.44 30.27
CA MET A 853 7.11 13.69 31.49
C MET A 853 6.83 14.55 32.73
N VAL A 854 5.56 14.76 33.04
CA VAL A 854 5.10 15.23 34.37
C VAL A 854 4.57 14.04 35.16
N SER A 855 5.39 13.00 35.23
CA SER A 855 5.28 11.91 36.19
C SER A 855 6.70 11.53 36.61
N ASN A 856 6.91 11.34 37.91
CA ASN A 856 8.14 10.70 38.38
C ASN A 856 8.19 9.28 37.81
N ASN A 857 9.39 8.85 37.40
CA ASN A 857 9.62 7.50 36.89
C ASN A 857 9.10 6.47 37.92
N PRO A 858 8.11 5.62 37.59
CA PRO A 858 7.59 4.60 38.51
C PRO A 858 8.57 3.43 38.74
N PHE A 859 9.72 3.43 38.04
CA PHE A 859 10.83 2.49 38.21
C PHE A 859 12.07 3.22 38.76
N LYS A 860 11.91 4.00 39.84
CA LYS A 860 12.99 4.64 40.59
C LYS A 860 12.71 4.62 42.09
#